data_AF-A0A642V6X5-F1
#
_entry.id   AF-A0A642V6X5-F1
#
_cell.length_a   1.000
_cell.length_b   1.000
_cell.length_c   1.000
_cell.angle_alpha   90.00
_cell.angle_beta   90.00
_cell.angle_gamma   90.00
#
_symmetry.space_group_name_H-M   'P 1'
#
loop_
_entity.id
_entity.type
_entity.pdbx_description
1 polymer ?
#
loop_
_entity_poly.entity_id
_entity_poly.type
_entity_poly.pdbx_seq_one_letter_code
_entity_poly.pdbx_strand_id
1 'polypeptide(L)'
;MSGVIQFIIGTLIIVLNYQSSLYKLYPTKRARFSFFQHVGSLEVAVSILSIGLSSVFSEGERLNKTVTRFVSFYLVFSTICMIIALIFFGMALRIVAVIDPSGPDTDLSADVTDIFQSNPPLAAVALCLHILTMVAAGKLQKTPPSYLAVEEIDLNSLTTKQFEAYANLIDTYNKHYPGAPRGREALSLMMAYSNVADHDNLSCVVLRVYQPKADEKRENRIRQWAFEKYIPQSYDEIRAWKNLDRGLDLSRQESEIDYQTPPEQEQQQQQQRPQISKNKLKRMQKKKNKGKKKEDCIDFPLETPKSAEEIQREIEFNTKLMSTEALVLLTRIESYDLTGTLTGKFGSIMQSMFGANSRFKLLCVRLGVLGFHWPFRQATFYCGKSRRPVARSAAVLRAVTEWNKTLPSSERCTVHLDPKYEEDFAELAIKPSGWNGVRLPPSHIIDLRPYKNKTVYEYLKAIKYRNQDSAFKRANGQVIESDTFTKEECSEIINLWWKIAEKRTGEGHTAVLADPTPDVIETLGKDENRRSHYRTLLFLKVDGKTIASCVLFRLGDTITSDLQGLDQDLSKTYKAYFVMMQETIKIALKEGISFVDFGPTTSEAKIHIGAKSTPLKGGMHATSKPLNFAIKIAAKNVKSG
;
A
#
# COMPACT_ATOMS: atom_id res chain seq x y z
N MET A 1 -10.29 2.57 -35.74
CA MET A 1 -9.83 3.24 -36.98
C MET A 1 -8.54 2.64 -37.51
N SER A 2 -7.43 2.66 -36.77
CA SER A 2 -6.14 2.09 -37.24
C SER A 2 -6.24 0.62 -37.69
N GLY A 3 -6.89 -0.25 -36.91
CA GLY A 3 -7.13 -1.64 -37.33
C GLY A 3 -7.91 -1.78 -38.64
N VAL A 4 -8.89 -0.90 -38.92
CA VAL A 4 -9.64 -0.93 -40.18
C VAL A 4 -8.74 -0.55 -41.36
N ILE A 5 -7.87 0.44 -41.18
CA ILE A 5 -6.92 0.85 -42.22
C ILE A 5 -5.90 -0.27 -42.47
N GLN A 6 -5.39 -0.92 -41.42
CA GLN A 6 -4.47 -2.06 -41.55
C GLN A 6 -5.12 -3.23 -42.30
N PHE A 7 -6.41 -3.49 -42.06
CA PHE A 7 -7.17 -4.52 -42.77
C PHE A 7 -7.23 -4.24 -44.28
N ILE A 8 -7.52 -2.99 -44.65
CA ILE A 8 -7.56 -2.55 -46.06
C ILE A 8 -6.17 -2.71 -46.69
N ILE A 9 -5.12 -2.26 -46.00
CA ILE A 9 -3.74 -2.38 -46.47
C ILE A 9 -3.35 -3.85 -46.69
N GLY A 10 -3.60 -4.72 -45.72
CA GLY A 10 -3.30 -6.15 -45.85
C GLY A 10 -4.04 -6.79 -47.02
N THR A 11 -5.31 -6.44 -47.22
CA THR A 11 -6.11 -6.90 -48.36
C THR A 11 -5.55 -6.40 -49.69
N LEU A 12 -5.15 -5.12 -49.76
CA LEU A 12 -4.51 -4.56 -50.95
C LEU A 12 -3.19 -5.24 -51.27
N ILE A 13 -2.35 -5.53 -50.27
CA ILE A 13 -1.10 -6.29 -50.46
C ILE A 13 -1.40 -7.67 -51.04
N ILE A 14 -2.41 -8.38 -50.52
CA ILE A 14 -2.82 -9.68 -51.04
C ILE A 14 -3.27 -9.55 -52.51
N VAL A 15 -4.16 -8.61 -52.82
CA VAL A 15 -4.74 -8.43 -54.15
C VAL A 15 -3.69 -8.00 -55.18
N LEU A 16 -2.82 -7.04 -54.85
CA LEU A 16 -1.75 -6.57 -55.74
C LEU A 16 -0.73 -7.67 -56.06
N ASN A 17 -0.56 -8.62 -55.13
CA ASN A 17 0.34 -9.75 -55.29
C ASN A 17 -0.41 -11.04 -55.67
N TYR A 18 -1.71 -10.96 -55.96
CA TYR A 18 -2.51 -12.09 -56.39
C TYR A 18 -2.30 -12.33 -57.89
N GLN A 19 -1.46 -13.31 -58.24
CA GLN A 19 -1.31 -13.77 -59.61
C GLN A 19 -1.85 -15.20 -59.75
N SER A 20 -2.86 -15.37 -60.61
CA SER A 20 -3.50 -16.66 -60.92
C SER A 20 -2.58 -17.64 -61.66
N SER A 21 -1.41 -17.21 -62.14
CA SER A 21 -0.45 -18.02 -62.91
C SER A 21 0.98 -18.04 -62.34
N LEU A 22 1.12 -18.20 -61.02
CA LEU A 22 2.42 -18.39 -60.32
C LEU A 22 3.34 -19.48 -60.93
N TYR A 23 2.81 -20.37 -61.78
CA TYR A 23 3.54 -21.45 -62.45
C TYR A 23 4.50 -21.00 -63.56
N LYS A 24 4.38 -19.78 -64.10
CA LYS A 24 5.24 -19.27 -65.19
C LYS A 24 6.40 -18.37 -64.72
N LEU A 25 6.55 -18.15 -63.42
CA LEU A 25 7.59 -17.28 -62.85
C LEU A 25 8.83 -18.06 -62.41
N TYR A 26 10.00 -17.42 -62.51
CA TYR A 26 11.23 -17.92 -61.90
C TYR A 26 11.06 -18.17 -60.38
N PRO A 27 11.73 -19.18 -59.82
CA PRO A 27 11.58 -19.57 -58.41
C PRO A 27 11.75 -18.42 -57.41
N THR A 28 12.68 -17.50 -57.68
CA THR A 28 12.98 -16.34 -56.85
C THR A 28 11.86 -15.30 -56.86
N LYS A 29 11.29 -14.97 -58.03
CA LYS A 29 10.14 -14.08 -58.16
C LYS A 29 8.89 -14.68 -57.50
N ARG A 30 8.66 -15.99 -57.69
CA ARG A 30 7.57 -16.72 -57.04
C ARG A 30 7.67 -16.66 -55.51
N ALA A 31 8.83 -16.94 -54.94
CA ALA A 31 9.06 -16.88 -53.49
C ALA A 31 8.81 -15.47 -52.92
N ARG A 32 9.23 -14.42 -53.64
CA ARG A 32 8.97 -13.02 -53.27
C ARG A 32 7.48 -12.69 -53.22
N PHE A 33 6.71 -13.08 -54.25
CA PHE A 33 5.26 -12.81 -54.26
C PHE A 33 4.52 -13.58 -53.18
N SER A 34 4.87 -14.85 -52.96
CA SER A 34 4.31 -15.62 -51.85
C SER A 34 4.62 -14.99 -50.50
N PHE A 35 5.85 -14.47 -50.31
CA PHE A 35 6.19 -13.72 -49.11
C PHE A 35 5.29 -12.48 -48.93
N PHE A 36 5.11 -11.65 -49.96
CA PHE A 36 4.23 -10.46 -49.87
C PHE A 36 2.78 -10.82 -49.56
N GLN A 37 2.23 -11.89 -50.16
CA GLN A 37 0.90 -12.40 -49.81
C GLN A 37 0.80 -12.86 -48.35
N HIS A 38 1.84 -13.52 -47.83
CA HIS A 38 1.90 -13.91 -46.42
C HIS A 38 1.97 -12.69 -45.50
N VAL A 39 2.73 -11.65 -45.85
CA VAL A 39 2.73 -10.37 -45.11
C VAL A 39 1.33 -9.77 -45.10
N GLY A 40 0.68 -9.63 -46.26
CA GLY A 40 -0.69 -9.11 -46.34
C GLY A 40 -1.70 -9.93 -45.50
N SER A 41 -1.54 -11.26 -45.45
CA SER A 41 -2.37 -12.14 -44.62
C SER A 41 -2.13 -11.92 -43.13
N LEU A 42 -0.88 -11.71 -42.71
CA LEU A 42 -0.53 -11.37 -41.34
C LEU A 42 -1.08 -10.00 -40.93
N GLU A 43 -1.05 -9.02 -41.84
CA GLU A 43 -1.64 -7.70 -41.62
C GLU A 43 -3.15 -7.78 -41.41
N VAL A 44 -3.84 -8.57 -42.23
CA VAL A 44 -5.27 -8.87 -42.03
C VAL A 44 -5.50 -9.54 -40.67
N ALA A 45 -4.68 -10.52 -40.29
CA ALA A 45 -4.83 -11.18 -38.98
C ALA A 45 -4.64 -10.22 -37.79
N VAL A 46 -3.60 -9.38 -37.80
CA VAL A 46 -3.37 -8.36 -36.76
C VAL A 46 -4.51 -7.35 -36.71
N SER A 47 -5.01 -6.94 -37.88
CA SER A 47 -6.09 -5.98 -37.98
C SER A 47 -7.41 -6.48 -37.36
N ILE A 48 -7.75 -7.76 -37.58
CA ILE A 48 -8.93 -8.40 -36.96
C ILE A 48 -8.77 -8.42 -35.44
N LEU A 49 -7.58 -8.77 -34.94
CA LEU A 49 -7.30 -8.73 -33.49
C LEU A 49 -7.39 -7.31 -32.93
N SER A 50 -6.92 -6.30 -33.67
CA SER A 50 -7.02 -4.89 -33.28
C SER A 50 -8.48 -4.40 -33.23
N ILE A 51 -9.31 -4.82 -34.18
CA ILE A 51 -10.75 -4.52 -34.20
C ILE A 51 -11.43 -5.21 -33.02
N GLY A 52 -11.18 -6.50 -32.82
CA GLY A 52 -11.70 -7.26 -31.67
C GLY A 52 -11.30 -6.64 -30.32
N LEU A 53 -10.05 -6.20 -30.19
CA LEU A 53 -9.61 -5.43 -29.03
C LEU A 53 -10.42 -4.14 -28.84
N SER A 54 -10.65 -3.40 -29.91
CA SER A 54 -11.41 -2.14 -29.85
C SER A 54 -12.89 -2.35 -29.52
N SER A 55 -13.47 -3.49 -29.88
CA SER A 55 -14.87 -3.83 -29.62
C SER A 55 -15.12 -4.37 -28.21
N VAL A 56 -14.15 -5.08 -27.63
CA VAL A 56 -14.29 -5.72 -26.31
C VAL A 56 -13.73 -4.85 -25.19
N PHE A 57 -12.75 -3.99 -25.47
CA PHE A 57 -12.04 -3.23 -24.45
C PHE A 57 -12.74 -1.90 -24.13
N SER A 58 -13.12 -1.73 -22.86
CA SER A 58 -13.48 -0.43 -22.29
C SER A 58 -12.47 -0.05 -21.19
N GLU A 59 -12.41 1.24 -20.81
CA GLU A 59 -11.55 1.69 -19.72
C GLU A 59 -11.79 0.96 -18.39
N GLY A 60 -13.02 0.50 -18.15
CA GLY A 60 -13.40 -0.27 -16.96
C GLY A 60 -12.78 -1.66 -16.90
N GLU A 61 -12.50 -2.26 -18.07
CA GLU A 61 -11.99 -3.63 -18.18
C GLU A 61 -10.45 -3.72 -18.18
N ARG A 62 -9.74 -2.59 -18.07
CA ARG A 62 -8.27 -2.55 -18.18
C ARG A 62 -7.51 -3.38 -17.15
N LEU A 63 -8.11 -3.63 -15.98
CA LEU A 63 -7.51 -4.44 -14.90
C LEU A 63 -7.91 -5.92 -14.98
N ASN A 64 -8.77 -6.29 -15.93
CA ASN A 64 -9.24 -7.66 -16.11
C ASN A 64 -8.09 -8.55 -16.62
N LYS A 65 -7.85 -9.67 -15.92
CA LYS A 65 -6.75 -10.60 -16.23
C LYS A 65 -6.84 -11.17 -17.65
N THR A 66 -8.04 -11.48 -18.12
CA THR A 66 -8.27 -12.05 -19.46
C THR A 66 -7.94 -11.04 -20.53
N VAL A 67 -8.41 -9.81 -20.35
CA VAL A 67 -8.17 -8.70 -21.26
C VAL A 67 -6.68 -8.33 -21.31
N THR A 68 -5.99 -8.26 -20.16
CA THR A 68 -4.54 -8.05 -20.11
C THR A 68 -3.76 -9.15 -20.85
N ARG A 69 -4.17 -10.42 -20.73
CA ARG A 69 -3.54 -11.53 -21.46
C ARG A 69 -3.75 -11.38 -22.97
N PHE A 70 -4.96 -11.02 -23.39
CA PHE A 70 -5.28 -10.82 -24.80
C PHE A 70 -4.49 -9.64 -25.40
N VAL A 71 -4.39 -8.51 -24.69
CA VAL A 71 -3.54 -7.39 -25.12
C VAL A 71 -2.07 -7.77 -25.15
N SER A 72 -1.59 -8.55 -24.18
CA SER A 72 -0.20 -9.03 -24.18
C SER A 72 0.09 -9.93 -25.38
N PHE A 73 -0.83 -10.84 -25.71
CA PHE A 73 -0.74 -11.67 -26.91
C PHE A 73 -0.73 -10.81 -28.18
N TYR A 74 -1.65 -9.85 -28.28
CA TYR A 74 -1.70 -8.91 -29.40
C TYR A 74 -0.39 -8.13 -29.56
N LEU A 75 0.20 -7.63 -28.47
CA LEU A 75 1.48 -6.90 -28.53
C LEU A 75 2.62 -7.79 -29.02
N VAL A 76 2.71 -9.03 -28.52
CA VAL A 76 3.73 -9.99 -28.98
C VAL A 76 3.54 -10.31 -30.47
N PHE A 77 2.31 -10.62 -30.88
CA PHE A 77 2.00 -10.95 -32.26
C PHE A 77 2.24 -9.76 -33.20
N SER A 78 1.79 -8.56 -32.82
CA SER A 78 2.02 -7.31 -33.56
C SER A 78 3.52 -6.96 -33.66
N THR A 79 4.32 -7.28 -32.63
CA THR A 79 5.78 -7.12 -32.70
C THR A 79 6.40 -8.04 -33.76
N ILE A 80 5.97 -9.30 -33.83
CA ILE A 80 6.42 -10.24 -34.87
C ILE A 80 6.02 -9.74 -36.25
N CYS A 81 4.77 -9.31 -36.44
CA CYS A 81 4.29 -8.76 -37.69
C CYS A 81 5.03 -7.49 -38.10
N MET A 82 5.35 -6.59 -37.14
CA MET A 82 6.15 -5.40 -37.40
C MET A 82 7.56 -5.75 -37.90
N ILE A 83 8.22 -6.77 -37.33
CA ILE A 83 9.54 -7.24 -37.79
C ILE A 83 9.44 -7.74 -39.24
N ILE A 84 8.39 -8.50 -39.56
CA ILE A 84 8.13 -9.01 -40.91
C ILE A 84 7.81 -7.87 -41.90
N ALA A 85 7.01 -6.89 -41.49
CA ALA A 85 6.70 -5.69 -42.26
C ALA A 85 7.95 -4.83 -42.51
N LEU A 86 8.90 -4.82 -41.57
CA LEU A 86 10.18 -4.11 -41.72
C LEU A 86 11.07 -4.79 -42.76
N ILE A 87 11.08 -6.12 -42.80
CA ILE A 87 11.73 -6.90 -43.86
C ILE A 87 11.06 -6.61 -45.21
N PHE A 88 9.72 -6.61 -45.27
CA PHE A 88 8.97 -6.27 -46.47
C PHE A 88 9.31 -4.88 -47.00
N PHE A 89 9.33 -3.87 -46.11
CA PHE A 89 9.71 -2.51 -46.47
C PHE A 89 11.15 -2.42 -46.99
N GLY A 90 12.10 -3.09 -46.34
CA GLY A 90 13.49 -3.16 -46.80
C GLY A 90 13.63 -3.82 -48.18
N MET A 91 12.87 -4.88 -48.44
CA MET A 91 12.81 -5.51 -49.77
C MET A 91 12.20 -4.57 -50.81
N ALA A 92 11.10 -3.87 -50.49
CA ALA A 92 10.46 -2.92 -51.39
C ALA A 92 11.39 -1.74 -51.74
N LEU A 93 12.10 -1.19 -50.76
CA LEU A 93 13.11 -0.15 -50.99
C LEU A 93 14.26 -0.64 -51.88
N ARG A 94 14.75 -1.87 -51.66
CA ARG A 94 15.80 -2.46 -52.50
C ARG A 94 15.33 -2.61 -53.95
N ILE A 95 14.09 -3.03 -54.17
CA ILE A 95 13.53 -3.17 -55.52
C ILE A 95 13.52 -1.82 -56.23
N VAL A 96 13.05 -0.76 -55.55
CA VAL A 96 13.08 0.61 -56.11
C VAL A 96 14.51 1.10 -56.36
N ALA A 97 15.45 0.80 -55.48
CA ALA A 97 16.84 1.28 -55.59
C ALA A 97 17.69 0.56 -56.64
N VAL A 98 17.32 -0.67 -57.03
CA VAL A 98 18.06 -1.48 -58.03
C VAL A 98 17.57 -1.23 -59.46
N ILE A 99 16.38 -0.64 -59.63
CA ILE A 99 15.86 -0.28 -60.94
C ILE A 99 16.63 0.97 -61.43
N ASP A 100 17.66 0.73 -62.23
CA ASP A 100 18.40 1.76 -62.96
C ASP A 100 17.69 2.04 -64.29
N PRO A 101 17.07 3.22 -64.47
CA PRO A 101 16.39 3.58 -65.72
C PRO A 101 17.33 3.73 -66.93
N SER A 102 18.65 3.58 -66.75
CA SER A 102 19.67 3.78 -67.79
C SER A 102 20.42 2.52 -68.25
N GLY A 103 20.06 1.33 -67.75
CA GLY A 103 20.66 0.06 -68.17
C GLY A 103 20.20 -0.43 -69.56
N PRO A 104 21.05 -1.10 -70.36
CA PRO A 104 20.73 -1.48 -71.75
C PRO A 104 19.75 -2.66 -71.92
N ASP A 105 19.37 -3.36 -70.84
CA ASP A 105 18.50 -4.56 -70.86
C ASP A 105 17.21 -4.42 -70.00
N THR A 106 16.77 -3.20 -69.68
CA THR A 106 15.57 -2.98 -68.85
C THR A 106 14.27 -3.09 -69.66
N ASP A 107 13.54 -4.18 -69.46
CA ASP A 107 12.13 -4.29 -69.88
C ASP A 107 11.29 -3.39 -68.96
N LEU A 108 11.14 -2.13 -69.37
CA LEU A 108 10.48 -1.04 -68.63
C LEU A 108 9.09 -1.44 -68.06
N SER A 109 8.40 -2.37 -68.73
CA SER A 109 7.09 -2.88 -68.33
C SER A 109 7.14 -3.82 -67.12
N ALA A 110 8.18 -4.66 -67.02
CA ALA A 110 8.39 -5.61 -65.94
C ALA A 110 8.89 -4.91 -64.66
N ASP A 111 9.72 -3.88 -64.80
CA ASP A 111 10.28 -3.13 -63.68
C ASP A 111 9.24 -2.21 -63.01
N VAL A 112 8.38 -1.57 -63.81
CA VAL A 112 7.26 -0.77 -63.27
C VAL A 112 6.25 -1.65 -62.52
N THR A 113 5.97 -2.86 -63.03
CA THR A 113 5.08 -3.82 -62.37
C THR A 113 5.65 -4.29 -61.02
N ASP A 114 6.95 -4.54 -60.95
CA ASP A 114 7.64 -4.92 -59.70
C ASP A 114 7.63 -3.77 -58.66
N ILE A 115 7.67 -2.49 -59.07
CA ILE A 115 7.49 -1.32 -58.19
C ILE A 115 6.06 -1.25 -57.64
N PHE A 116 5.05 -1.39 -58.52
CA PHE A 116 3.65 -1.36 -58.10
C PHE A 116 3.29 -2.50 -57.13
N GLN A 117 3.87 -3.68 -57.32
CA GLN A 117 3.62 -4.85 -56.48
C GLN A 117 4.35 -4.81 -55.13
N SER A 118 5.55 -4.21 -55.08
CA SER A 118 6.32 -4.03 -53.84
C SER A 118 5.85 -2.84 -52.99
N ASN A 119 5.25 -1.83 -53.62
CA ASN A 119 4.57 -0.67 -53.02
C ASN A 119 5.18 -0.17 -51.69
N PRO A 120 6.38 0.44 -51.72
CA PRO A 120 7.06 0.94 -50.52
C PRO A 120 6.22 1.92 -49.67
N PRO A 121 5.37 2.81 -50.23
CA PRO A 121 4.49 3.65 -49.43
C PRO A 121 3.50 2.83 -48.59
N LEU A 122 2.90 1.79 -49.16
CA LEU A 122 1.97 0.91 -48.46
C LEU A 122 2.65 0.17 -47.31
N ALA A 123 3.88 -0.31 -47.52
CA ALA A 123 4.71 -0.92 -46.49
C ALA A 123 5.09 0.06 -45.37
N ALA A 124 5.45 1.30 -45.71
CA ALA A 124 5.75 2.35 -44.73
C ALA A 124 4.53 2.72 -43.88
N VAL A 125 3.35 2.86 -44.50
CA VAL A 125 2.10 3.14 -43.77
C VAL A 125 1.74 1.98 -42.84
N ALA A 126 1.89 0.72 -43.28
CA ALA A 126 1.67 -0.46 -42.44
C ALA A 126 2.57 -0.46 -41.19
N LEU A 127 3.86 -0.13 -41.33
CA LEU A 127 4.81 -0.01 -40.22
C LEU A 127 4.40 1.10 -39.24
N CYS A 128 4.03 2.28 -39.74
CA CYS A 128 3.55 3.37 -38.90
C CYS A 128 2.31 2.97 -38.09
N LEU A 129 1.36 2.25 -38.71
CA LEU A 129 0.16 1.76 -38.05
C LEU A 129 0.47 0.69 -36.99
N HIS A 130 1.46 -0.19 -37.20
CA HIS A 130 1.96 -1.08 -36.15
C HIS A 130 2.45 -0.32 -34.93
N ILE A 131 3.31 0.71 -35.12
CA ILE A 131 3.82 1.52 -34.02
C ILE A 131 2.65 2.20 -33.28
N LEU A 132 1.73 2.83 -34.01
CA LEU A 132 0.58 3.51 -33.43
C LEU A 132 -0.33 2.56 -32.64
N THR A 133 -0.64 1.38 -33.18
CA THR A 133 -1.51 0.40 -32.50
C THR A 133 -0.83 -0.21 -31.27
N MET A 134 0.48 -0.47 -31.32
CA MET A 134 1.23 -0.93 -30.16
C MET A 134 1.29 0.14 -29.06
N VAL A 135 1.51 1.41 -29.42
CA VAL A 135 1.46 2.53 -28.47
C VAL A 135 0.06 2.67 -27.88
N ALA A 136 -1.00 2.56 -28.69
CA ALA A 136 -2.38 2.62 -28.23
C ALA A 136 -2.71 1.44 -27.28
N ALA A 137 -2.37 0.21 -27.66
CA ALA A 137 -2.56 -0.98 -26.82
C ALA A 137 -1.76 -0.88 -25.51
N GLY A 138 -0.55 -0.33 -25.56
CA GLY A 138 0.25 -0.03 -24.37
C GLY A 138 -0.40 1.02 -23.46
N LYS A 139 -1.00 2.07 -24.03
CA LYS A 139 -1.77 3.08 -23.28
C LYS A 139 -3.02 2.47 -22.63
N LEU A 140 -3.72 1.57 -23.31
CA LEU A 140 -4.88 0.86 -22.76
C LEU A 140 -4.53 -0.01 -21.54
N GLN A 141 -3.33 -0.59 -21.51
CA GLN A 141 -2.83 -1.35 -20.36
C GLN A 141 -2.19 -0.49 -19.27
N LYS A 142 -2.16 0.84 -19.42
CA LYS A 142 -1.60 1.72 -18.40
C LYS A 142 -2.49 1.67 -17.16
N THR A 143 -1.89 1.35 -16.01
CA THR A 143 -2.55 1.39 -14.71
C THR A 143 -3.20 2.75 -14.47
N PRO A 144 -4.44 2.80 -13.92
CA PRO A 144 -5.07 4.04 -13.49
C PRO A 144 -4.14 4.93 -12.68
N PRO A 145 -4.21 6.26 -12.81
CA PRO A 145 -3.74 7.13 -11.75
C PRO A 145 -4.60 6.95 -10.50
N SER A 146 -4.04 7.25 -9.34
CA SER A 146 -4.84 7.37 -8.12
C SER A 146 -5.53 8.73 -8.10
N TYR A 147 -6.79 8.77 -7.66
CA TYR A 147 -7.48 10.03 -7.34
C TYR A 147 -7.18 10.49 -5.91
N LEU A 148 -6.36 9.74 -5.18
CA LEU A 148 -5.92 10.07 -3.83
C LEU A 148 -4.64 10.89 -3.88
N ALA A 149 -4.56 11.87 -2.99
CA ALA A 149 -3.35 12.64 -2.72
C ALA A 149 -2.62 12.05 -1.50
N VAL A 150 -1.33 12.39 -1.37
CA VAL A 150 -0.49 11.95 -0.26
C VAL A 150 0.29 13.15 0.26
N GLU A 151 0.35 13.28 1.58
CA GLU A 151 1.22 14.23 2.28
C GLU A 151 1.90 13.54 3.47
N GLU A 152 3.04 14.06 3.89
CA GLU A 152 3.64 13.67 5.17
C GLU A 152 2.86 14.34 6.32
N ILE A 153 2.62 13.58 7.39
CA ILE A 153 1.96 14.07 8.60
C ILE A 153 2.84 13.80 9.81
N ASP A 154 3.07 14.82 10.62
CA ASP A 154 3.71 14.68 11.91
C ASP A 154 2.66 14.33 12.99
N LEU A 155 2.72 13.10 13.51
CA LEU A 155 1.81 12.64 14.54
C LEU A 155 2.07 13.31 15.91
N ASN A 156 3.27 13.82 16.16
CA ASN A 156 3.61 14.49 17.41
C ASN A 156 2.96 15.88 17.52
N SER A 157 2.60 16.47 16.39
CA SER A 157 1.90 17.76 16.34
C SER A 157 0.42 17.67 16.74
N LEU A 158 -0.13 16.46 16.85
CA LEU A 158 -1.55 16.24 17.14
C LEU A 158 -1.86 16.43 18.62
N THR A 159 -2.99 17.08 18.93
CA THR A 159 -3.51 17.07 20.30
C THR A 159 -3.99 15.68 20.69
N THR A 160 -4.12 15.39 21.99
CA THR A 160 -4.62 14.10 22.46
C THR A 160 -5.97 13.74 21.83
N LYS A 161 -6.89 14.70 21.69
CA LYS A 161 -8.20 14.42 21.07
C LYS A 161 -8.13 14.18 19.56
N GLN A 162 -7.22 14.86 18.87
CA GLN A 162 -6.97 14.63 17.44
C GLN A 162 -6.36 13.24 17.22
N PHE A 163 -5.44 12.83 18.09
CA PHE A 163 -4.88 11.48 18.12
C PHE A 163 -5.98 10.42 18.34
N GLU A 164 -6.86 10.63 19.31
CA GLU A 164 -8.01 9.77 19.56
C GLU A 164 -8.97 9.69 18.36
N ALA A 165 -9.16 10.80 17.65
CA ALA A 165 -10.04 10.84 16.49
C ALA A 165 -9.49 9.96 15.35
N TYR A 166 -8.18 10.02 15.06
CA TYR A 166 -7.54 9.09 14.12
C TYR A 166 -7.60 7.64 14.61
N ALA A 167 -7.35 7.40 15.90
CA ALA A 167 -7.43 6.06 16.47
C ALA A 167 -8.83 5.45 16.27
N ASN A 168 -9.88 6.24 16.52
CA ASN A 168 -11.27 5.83 16.31
C ASN A 168 -11.60 5.54 14.84
N LEU A 169 -11.02 6.28 13.88
CA LEU A 169 -11.16 5.94 12.46
C LEU A 169 -10.52 4.59 12.14
N ILE A 170 -9.30 4.34 12.61
CA ILE A 170 -8.60 3.07 12.41
C ILE A 170 -9.42 1.92 13.01
N ASP A 171 -9.86 2.05 14.27
CA ASP A 171 -10.69 1.04 14.93
C ASP A 171 -12.00 0.78 14.18
N THR A 172 -12.56 1.80 13.52
CA THR A 172 -13.80 1.67 12.77
C THR A 172 -13.61 0.99 11.42
N TYR A 173 -12.53 1.31 10.70
CA TYR A 173 -12.38 0.99 9.27
C TYR A 173 -11.24 0.02 8.93
N ASN A 174 -10.37 -0.31 9.89
CA ASN A 174 -9.22 -1.21 9.69
C ASN A 174 -9.48 -2.68 10.10
N LYS A 175 -10.74 -3.09 10.32
CA LYS A 175 -11.12 -4.44 10.81
C LYS A 175 -10.95 -5.59 9.81
N HIS A 176 -10.00 -5.49 8.88
CA HIS A 176 -9.94 -6.36 7.71
C HIS A 176 -9.27 -7.71 7.95
N TYR A 177 -8.58 -7.92 9.08
CA TYR A 177 -8.00 -9.21 9.44
C TYR A 177 -8.05 -9.48 10.97
N PRO A 178 -8.13 -10.75 11.40
CA PRO A 178 -8.05 -11.13 12.81
C PRO A 178 -6.75 -10.64 13.45
N GLY A 179 -6.82 -10.02 14.62
CA GLY A 179 -5.64 -9.52 15.33
C GLY A 179 -5.04 -8.23 14.76
N ALA A 180 -5.80 -7.46 13.97
CA ALA A 180 -5.41 -6.10 13.58
C ALA A 180 -5.15 -5.22 14.83
N PRO A 181 -4.06 -4.43 14.84
CA PRO A 181 -3.79 -3.49 15.93
C PRO A 181 -4.94 -2.51 16.12
N ARG A 182 -5.21 -2.13 17.36
CA ARG A 182 -6.15 -1.05 17.66
C ARG A 182 -5.58 0.29 17.20
N GLY A 183 -6.44 1.28 17.02
CA GLY A 183 -6.06 2.60 16.52
C GLY A 183 -4.98 3.27 17.37
N ARG A 184 -5.12 3.25 18.70
CA ARG A 184 -4.11 3.82 19.61
C ARG A 184 -2.78 3.07 19.53
N GLU A 185 -2.81 1.74 19.47
CA GLU A 185 -1.63 0.89 19.35
C GLU A 185 -0.88 1.19 18.05
N ALA A 186 -1.62 1.25 16.94
CA ALA A 186 -1.09 1.55 15.61
C ALA A 186 -0.44 2.94 15.54
N LEU A 187 -1.15 3.98 15.99
CA LEU A 187 -0.62 5.34 15.99
C LEU A 187 0.56 5.50 16.95
N SER A 188 0.50 4.89 18.13
CA SER A 188 1.61 4.89 19.08
C SER A 188 2.87 4.25 18.48
N LEU A 189 2.71 3.16 17.73
CA LEU A 189 3.84 2.52 17.05
C LEU A 189 4.37 3.38 15.90
N MET A 190 3.48 3.96 15.08
CA MET A 190 3.88 4.87 14.00
C MET A 190 4.69 6.06 14.53
N MET A 191 4.22 6.65 15.64
CA MET A 191 4.86 7.78 16.29
C MET A 191 6.23 7.41 16.87
N ALA A 192 6.34 6.24 17.52
CA ALA A 192 7.62 5.75 18.03
C ALA A 192 8.66 5.61 16.89
N TYR A 193 8.26 5.04 15.75
CA TYR A 193 9.14 4.90 14.60
C TYR A 193 9.48 6.24 13.92
N SER A 194 8.53 7.18 13.82
CA SER A 194 8.81 8.51 13.27
C SER A 194 9.69 9.38 14.16
N ASN A 195 9.79 9.04 15.45
CA ASN A 195 10.60 9.77 16.43
C ASN A 195 12.05 9.29 16.50
N VAL A 196 12.40 8.26 15.72
CA VAL A 196 13.79 7.88 15.53
C VAL A 196 14.50 9.06 14.88
N ALA A 197 15.41 9.70 15.63
CA ALA A 197 16.25 10.78 15.12
C ALA A 197 16.95 10.31 13.84
N ASP A 198 17.10 11.20 12.85
CA ASP A 198 17.71 10.91 11.55
C ASP A 198 19.00 10.12 11.72
N HIS A 199 18.88 8.79 11.64
CA HIS A 199 20.02 7.91 11.65
C HIS A 199 20.57 7.95 10.23
N ASP A 200 21.90 7.95 10.08
CA ASP A 200 22.62 8.15 8.81
C ASP A 200 22.14 7.27 7.63
N ASN A 201 21.33 6.24 7.88
CA ASN A 201 20.81 5.33 6.87
C ASN A 201 19.34 4.91 7.04
N LEU A 202 18.61 5.39 8.06
CA LEU A 202 17.23 4.97 8.34
C LEU A 202 16.38 6.17 8.79
N SER A 203 15.29 6.45 8.09
CA SER A 203 14.27 7.42 8.51
C SER A 203 12.87 6.83 8.36
N CYS A 204 11.92 7.27 9.17
CA CYS A 204 10.54 6.80 9.09
C CYS A 204 9.60 8.00 8.99
N VAL A 205 8.70 7.98 8.01
CA VAL A 205 7.69 9.02 7.82
C VAL A 205 6.29 8.43 7.81
N VAL A 206 5.33 9.17 8.36
CA VAL A 206 3.92 8.80 8.30
C VAL A 206 3.27 9.57 7.15
N LEU A 207 2.66 8.83 6.24
CA LEU A 207 1.98 9.37 5.08
C LEU A 207 0.47 9.37 5.31
N ARG A 208 -0.16 10.54 5.17
CA ARG A 208 -1.62 10.66 5.07
C ARG A 208 -2.02 10.52 3.62
N VAL A 209 -2.75 9.46 3.30
CA VAL A 209 -3.38 9.27 1.99
C VAL A 209 -4.82 9.73 2.09
N TYR A 210 -5.23 10.71 1.29
CA TYR A 210 -6.52 11.38 1.42
C TYR A 210 -7.20 11.68 0.09
N GLN A 211 -8.51 11.90 0.13
CA GLN A 211 -9.27 12.39 -1.01
C GLN A 211 -9.13 13.93 -1.09
N PRO A 212 -8.56 14.48 -2.19
CA PRO A 212 -8.29 15.91 -2.28
C PRO A 212 -9.56 16.76 -2.42
N LYS A 213 -10.67 16.19 -2.88
CA LYS A 213 -11.97 16.86 -2.91
C LYS A 213 -12.76 16.48 -1.66
N ALA A 214 -12.84 17.40 -0.70
CA ALA A 214 -13.80 17.29 0.38
C ALA A 214 -15.22 17.28 -0.19
N ASP A 215 -16.16 16.60 0.47
CA ASP A 215 -17.58 16.78 0.19
C ASP A 215 -17.95 18.21 0.58
N GLU A 216 -17.82 19.17 -0.35
CA GLU A 216 -18.07 20.59 -0.14
C GLU A 216 -19.42 20.83 0.53
N LYS A 217 -20.43 20.02 0.19
CA LYS A 217 -21.75 20.10 0.83
C LYS A 217 -21.69 19.74 2.31
N ARG A 218 -20.85 18.77 2.70
CA ARG A 218 -20.63 18.41 4.10
C ARG A 218 -19.84 19.48 4.84
N GLU A 219 -18.77 19.98 4.25
CA GLU A 219 -17.96 21.05 4.84
C GLU A 219 -18.80 22.31 5.08
N ASN A 220 -19.55 22.76 4.07
CA ASN A 220 -20.44 23.91 4.19
C ASN A 220 -21.53 23.71 5.25
N ARG A 221 -22.11 22.51 5.36
CA ARG A 221 -23.08 22.19 6.43
C ARG A 221 -22.46 22.24 7.81
N ILE A 222 -21.27 21.68 8.00
CA ILE A 222 -20.57 21.64 9.29
C ILE A 222 -20.16 23.06 9.68
N ARG A 223 -19.61 23.82 8.72
CA ARG A 223 -19.24 25.21 8.91
C ARG A 223 -20.44 26.05 9.33
N GLN A 224 -21.53 26.00 8.57
CA GLN A 224 -22.74 26.74 8.91
C GLN A 224 -23.27 26.37 10.30
N TRP A 225 -23.37 25.07 10.63
CA TRP A 225 -23.82 24.61 11.94
C TRP A 225 -22.90 25.07 13.09
N ALA A 226 -21.58 24.99 12.91
CA ALA A 226 -20.62 25.34 13.95
C ALA A 226 -20.65 26.86 14.24
N PHE A 227 -20.73 27.67 13.19
CA PHE A 227 -20.86 29.13 13.32
C PHE A 227 -22.18 29.51 14.00
N GLU A 228 -23.32 28.93 13.60
CA GLU A 228 -24.63 29.18 14.23
C GLU A 228 -24.68 28.79 15.73
N LYS A 229 -23.92 27.77 16.13
CA LYS A 229 -23.98 27.21 17.48
C LYS A 229 -23.00 27.86 18.47
N TYR A 230 -21.80 28.23 18.01
CA TYR A 230 -20.70 28.65 18.89
C TYR A 230 -20.33 30.13 18.74
N ILE A 231 -20.75 30.79 17.66
CA ILE A 231 -20.67 32.25 17.56
C ILE A 231 -22.04 32.79 17.98
N PRO A 232 -22.12 33.66 19.00
CA PRO A 232 -23.37 34.35 19.30
C PRO A 232 -23.78 35.13 18.05
N GLN A 233 -24.97 34.84 17.51
CA GLN A 233 -25.58 35.72 16.51
C GLN A 233 -25.67 37.12 17.13
N SER A 234 -25.22 38.14 16.42
CA SER A 234 -25.52 39.53 16.82
C SER A 234 -27.03 39.64 17.05
N TYR A 235 -27.45 40.42 18.03
CA TYR A 235 -28.88 40.74 18.24
C TYR A 235 -29.55 41.14 16.92
N ASP A 236 -28.83 41.86 16.06
CA ASP A 236 -29.26 42.34 14.74
C ASP A 236 -29.54 41.21 13.73
N GLU A 237 -29.01 40.01 13.94
CA GLU A 237 -29.16 38.87 13.03
C GLU A 237 -30.27 37.91 13.45
N ILE A 238 -30.73 38.00 14.70
CA ILE A 238 -31.81 37.17 15.24
C ILE A 238 -33.15 37.68 14.68
N ARG A 239 -33.84 36.83 13.92
CA ARG A 239 -35.11 37.16 13.24
C ARG A 239 -36.21 37.68 14.18
N ALA A 240 -36.22 37.23 15.44
CA ALA A 240 -37.17 37.68 16.47
C ALA A 240 -36.94 39.14 16.89
N TRP A 241 -35.68 39.58 16.96
CA TRP A 241 -35.31 40.95 17.31
C TRP A 241 -35.47 41.90 16.11
N LYS A 242 -35.17 41.45 14.89
CA LYS A 242 -35.54 42.17 13.65
C LYS A 242 -37.04 42.42 13.48
N ASN A 243 -37.87 41.54 14.05
CA ASN A 243 -39.32 41.71 14.03
C ASN A 243 -39.83 42.71 15.08
N LEU A 244 -39.05 43.00 16.13
CA LEU A 244 -39.38 44.03 17.12
C LEU A 244 -39.22 45.44 16.54
N ASP A 245 -38.18 45.68 15.74
CA ASP A 245 -38.00 46.95 15.03
C ASP A 245 -39.06 47.17 13.93
N ARG A 246 -39.51 46.08 13.29
CA ARG A 246 -40.67 46.12 12.38
C ARG A 246 -41.98 46.48 13.09
N GLY A 247 -42.11 46.14 14.38
CA GLY A 247 -43.24 46.56 15.22
C GLY A 247 -43.16 48.04 15.61
N LEU A 248 -41.95 48.59 15.74
CA LEU A 248 -41.71 50.01 16.02
C LEU A 248 -42.00 50.93 14.82
N ASP A 249 -41.78 50.45 13.59
CA ASP A 249 -42.16 51.18 12.37
C ASP A 249 -43.69 51.28 12.17
N LEU A 250 -44.46 50.31 12.66
CA LEU A 250 -45.93 50.34 12.61
C LEU A 250 -46.51 51.31 13.67
N SER A 251 -45.86 51.44 14.82
CA SER A 251 -46.27 52.39 15.88
C SER A 251 -45.96 53.86 15.57
N ARG A 252 -45.33 54.18 14.44
CA ARG A 252 -45.08 55.55 13.96
C ARG A 252 -46.06 56.01 12.87
N GLN A 253 -46.95 55.13 12.41
CA GLN A 253 -47.99 55.43 11.43
C GLN A 253 -49.40 55.58 12.04
N GLU A 254 -49.58 55.38 13.34
CA GLU A 254 -50.90 55.46 14.01
C GLU A 254 -51.10 56.79 14.79
N SER A 255 -50.62 57.89 14.23
CA SER A 255 -51.10 59.24 14.60
C SER A 255 -51.95 59.79 13.47
N GLU A 256 -53.13 59.21 13.25
CA GLU A 256 -54.34 59.85 12.71
C GLU A 256 -55.54 58.87 12.78
N ILE A 257 -56.31 58.97 13.89
CA ILE A 257 -57.80 59.05 13.96
C ILE A 257 -58.61 57.83 13.44
N ASP A 258 -59.66 57.25 14.07
CA ASP A 258 -60.46 57.45 15.28
C ASP A 258 -61.23 56.14 15.58
N TYR A 259 -61.52 55.97 16.86
CA TYR A 259 -62.48 55.17 17.64
C TYR A 259 -63.54 54.26 16.96
N GLN A 260 -63.70 53.05 17.52
CA GLN A 260 -64.80 52.73 18.45
C GLN A 260 -64.55 51.42 19.23
N THR A 261 -64.91 51.46 20.51
CA THR A 261 -64.61 50.52 21.61
C THR A 261 -65.91 49.72 22.00
N PRO A 262 -65.92 48.89 23.06
CA PRO A 262 -65.75 47.42 23.20
C PRO A 262 -67.11 46.75 23.65
N PRO A 263 -67.26 45.71 24.53
CA PRO A 263 -66.40 44.69 25.18
C PRO A 263 -67.00 43.24 25.01
N GLU A 264 -66.54 42.09 25.53
CA GLU A 264 -66.30 41.64 26.92
C GLU A 264 -65.61 40.24 26.96
N GLN A 265 -64.70 40.11 27.94
CA GLN A 265 -64.40 39.02 28.91
C GLN A 265 -64.52 37.52 28.57
N GLU A 266 -63.45 36.75 28.89
CA GLU A 266 -63.39 35.58 29.82
C GLU A 266 -62.05 34.81 29.63
N GLN A 267 -61.09 34.95 30.54
CA GLN A 267 -60.78 34.06 31.67
C GLN A 267 -60.12 32.69 31.33
N GLN A 268 -58.84 32.62 31.72
CA GLN A 268 -58.07 31.52 32.33
C GLN A 268 -58.55 30.06 32.17
N GLN A 269 -57.64 29.18 31.71
CA GLN A 269 -57.53 27.82 32.24
C GLN A 269 -56.08 27.27 32.15
N GLN A 270 -55.50 27.00 33.32
CA GLN A 270 -54.36 26.10 33.51
C GLN A 270 -54.81 24.66 33.27
N GLN A 271 -54.03 23.83 32.54
CA GLN A 271 -54.01 22.37 32.76
C GLN A 271 -52.80 21.65 32.12
N GLN A 272 -52.04 20.98 33.01
CA GLN A 272 -51.40 19.65 32.89
C GLN A 272 -50.40 19.34 31.75
N ARG A 273 -49.12 19.12 32.13
CA ARG A 273 -48.13 18.41 31.29
C ARG A 273 -48.51 16.94 31.13
N PRO A 274 -48.61 16.39 29.91
CA PRO A 274 -48.81 14.95 29.73
C PRO A 274 -47.50 14.18 29.97
N GLN A 275 -47.50 13.25 30.92
CA GLN A 275 -46.40 12.31 31.15
C GLN A 275 -46.27 11.35 29.96
N ILE A 276 -45.09 11.33 29.34
CA ILE A 276 -44.76 10.47 28.20
C ILE A 276 -44.62 9.02 28.67
N SER A 277 -45.41 8.08 28.10
CA SER A 277 -45.37 6.68 28.52
C SER A 277 -44.05 5.98 28.19
N LYS A 278 -43.63 5.04 29.06
CA LYS A 278 -42.37 4.28 28.99
C LYS A 278 -42.13 3.58 27.64
N ASN A 279 -43.19 3.25 26.89
CA ASN A 279 -43.09 2.65 25.57
C ASN A 279 -42.74 3.65 24.45
N LYS A 280 -43.15 4.92 24.59
CA LYS A 280 -42.73 6.02 23.70
C LYS A 280 -41.26 6.37 23.95
N LEU A 281 -40.82 6.35 25.22
CA LEU A 281 -39.41 6.47 25.61
C LEU A 281 -38.54 5.33 25.06
N LYS A 282 -38.96 4.06 25.17
CA LYS A 282 -38.24 2.92 24.57
C LYS A 282 -38.21 2.97 23.03
N ARG A 283 -39.28 3.43 22.36
CA ARG A 283 -39.28 3.65 20.90
C ARG A 283 -38.39 4.83 20.49
N MET A 284 -38.35 5.91 21.27
CA MET A 284 -37.44 7.04 21.05
C MET A 284 -35.97 6.66 21.30
N GLN A 285 -35.69 5.81 22.30
CA GLN A 285 -34.35 5.25 22.55
C GLN A 285 -33.93 4.28 21.43
N LYS A 286 -34.82 3.41 20.93
CA LYS A 286 -34.55 2.58 19.75
C LYS A 286 -34.36 3.39 18.46
N LYS A 287 -35.05 4.53 18.29
CA LYS A 287 -34.82 5.46 17.17
C LYS A 287 -33.53 6.28 17.32
N LYS A 288 -33.16 6.71 18.54
CA LYS A 288 -31.85 7.33 18.83
C LYS A 288 -30.69 6.36 18.55
N ASN A 289 -30.83 5.08 18.94
CA ASN A 289 -29.79 4.07 18.73
C ASN A 289 -29.75 3.53 17.28
N LYS A 290 -30.85 3.57 16.52
CA LYS A 290 -30.85 3.29 15.07
C LYS A 290 -30.45 4.50 14.20
N GLY A 291 -30.34 5.70 14.80
CA GLY A 291 -30.13 6.97 14.11
C GLY A 291 -28.69 7.47 14.08
N LYS A 292 -27.78 6.95 14.92
CA LYS A 292 -26.35 7.18 14.71
C LYS A 292 -25.93 6.39 13.46
N LYS A 293 -25.92 7.06 12.31
CA LYS A 293 -25.25 6.51 11.13
C LYS A 293 -23.83 6.17 11.56
N LYS A 294 -23.25 5.09 11.05
CA LYS A 294 -21.80 4.78 11.22
C LYS A 294 -20.87 5.94 10.78
N GLU A 295 -21.42 6.98 10.15
CA GLU A 295 -20.76 8.22 9.77
C GLU A 295 -20.57 9.21 10.94
N ASP A 296 -21.30 9.06 12.06
CA ASP A 296 -21.15 9.85 13.30
C ASP A 296 -20.27 9.11 14.33
N CYS A 297 -19.18 8.48 13.86
CA CYS A 297 -18.25 7.74 14.74
C CYS A 297 -17.32 8.64 15.55
N ILE A 298 -17.23 9.93 15.19
CA ILE A 298 -16.36 10.91 15.83
C ILE A 298 -17.21 12.11 16.20
N ASP A 299 -17.13 12.50 17.47
CA ASP A 299 -17.81 13.68 17.98
C ASP A 299 -17.17 14.94 17.36
N PHE A 300 -18.01 15.89 16.93
CA PHE A 300 -17.57 17.17 16.40
C PHE A 300 -18.34 18.31 17.08
N PRO A 301 -17.68 19.42 17.48
CA PRO A 301 -16.22 19.62 17.47
C PRO A 301 -15.52 18.75 18.52
N LEU A 302 -14.22 18.47 18.35
CA LEU A 302 -13.45 17.66 19.30
C LEU A 302 -13.27 18.41 20.63
N GLU A 303 -13.08 19.72 20.52
CA GLU A 303 -13.04 20.67 21.63
C GLU A 303 -14.13 21.70 21.46
N THR A 304 -14.75 22.14 22.57
CA THR A 304 -15.71 23.25 22.51
C THR A 304 -14.95 24.52 22.14
N PRO A 305 -15.12 25.05 20.92
CA PRO A 305 -14.34 26.19 20.48
C PRO A 305 -14.84 27.45 21.18
N LYS A 306 -13.92 28.34 21.54
CA LYS A 306 -14.17 29.59 22.27
C LYS A 306 -14.07 30.83 21.39
N SER A 307 -13.54 30.69 20.17
CA SER A 307 -13.37 31.77 19.20
C SER A 307 -13.71 31.32 17.79
N ALA A 308 -13.98 32.28 16.89
CA ALA A 308 -14.22 32.01 15.47
C ALA A 308 -13.02 31.34 14.79
N GLU A 309 -11.79 31.68 15.19
CA GLU A 309 -10.57 31.06 14.70
C GLU A 309 -10.45 29.59 15.13
N GLU A 310 -10.79 29.27 16.38
CA GLU A 310 -10.81 27.89 16.87
C GLU A 310 -11.87 27.04 16.17
N ILE A 311 -13.05 27.62 15.87
CA ILE A 311 -14.08 26.96 15.05
C ILE A 311 -13.51 26.61 13.67
N GLN A 312 -12.82 27.56 13.04
CA GLN A 312 -12.23 27.35 11.71
C GLN A 312 -11.15 26.26 11.73
N ARG A 313 -10.27 26.25 12.74
CA ARG A 313 -9.25 25.19 12.92
C ARG A 313 -9.88 23.81 13.17
N GLU A 314 -10.95 23.73 13.96
CA GLU A 314 -11.68 22.48 14.20
C GLU A 314 -12.35 21.98 12.91
N ILE A 315 -12.93 22.87 12.10
CA ILE A 315 -13.50 22.52 10.79
C ILE A 315 -12.40 22.01 9.85
N GLU A 316 -11.28 22.70 9.75
CA GLU A 316 -10.13 22.30 8.93
C GLU A 316 -9.60 20.93 9.36
N PHE A 317 -9.46 20.71 10.66
CA PHE A 317 -9.06 19.42 11.20
C PHE A 317 -10.10 18.33 10.89
N ASN A 318 -11.40 18.59 11.07
CA ASN A 318 -12.45 17.62 10.73
C ASN A 318 -12.42 17.25 9.24
N THR A 319 -12.25 18.25 8.36
CA THR A 319 -12.12 18.04 6.92
C THR A 319 -10.87 17.21 6.60
N LYS A 320 -9.73 17.52 7.23
CA LYS A 320 -8.48 16.74 7.13
C LYS A 320 -8.65 15.29 7.59
N LEU A 321 -9.27 15.10 8.75
CA LEU A 321 -9.53 13.79 9.35
C LEU A 321 -10.44 12.95 8.46
N MET A 322 -11.56 13.52 8.01
CA MET A 322 -12.61 12.78 7.30
C MET A 322 -12.32 12.56 5.82
N SER A 323 -11.41 13.34 5.24
CA SER A 323 -10.85 13.07 3.90
C SER A 323 -9.77 11.97 3.92
N THR A 324 -9.28 11.56 5.09
CA THR A 324 -8.21 10.57 5.21
C THR A 324 -8.72 9.17 4.87
N GLU A 325 -8.13 8.55 3.85
CA GLU A 325 -8.41 7.17 3.46
C GLU A 325 -7.53 6.17 4.20
N ALA A 326 -6.25 6.50 4.39
CA ALA A 326 -5.31 5.66 5.11
C ALA A 326 -4.16 6.48 5.70
N LEU A 327 -3.60 5.97 6.80
CA LEU A 327 -2.29 6.33 7.30
C LEU A 327 -1.30 5.21 6.95
N VAL A 328 -0.16 5.56 6.39
CA VAL A 328 0.87 4.60 5.95
C VAL A 328 2.21 4.96 6.58
N LEU A 329 2.83 4.06 7.33
CA LEU A 329 4.23 4.24 7.72
C LEU A 329 5.13 3.83 6.55
N LEU A 330 6.05 4.70 6.19
CA LEU A 330 7.11 4.44 5.23
C LEU A 330 8.46 4.53 5.94
N THR A 331 9.13 3.39 6.07
CA THR A 331 10.52 3.29 6.52
C THR A 331 11.44 3.40 5.31
N ARG A 332 12.27 4.44 5.28
CA ARG A 332 13.25 4.71 4.22
C ARG A 332 14.63 4.23 4.69
N ILE A 333 15.26 3.40 3.86
CA ILE A 333 16.66 2.99 4.00
C ILE A 333 17.43 3.64 2.86
N GLU A 334 18.32 4.57 3.19
CA GLU A 334 18.94 5.48 2.21
C GLU A 334 19.90 4.76 1.25
N SER A 335 20.72 3.86 1.76
CA SER A 335 21.80 3.20 1.04
C SER A 335 21.74 1.68 1.20
N TYR A 336 20.67 1.04 0.73
CA TYR A 336 20.55 -0.41 0.77
C TYR A 336 21.35 -1.07 -0.36
N ASP A 337 22.40 -1.83 -0.02
CA ASP A 337 23.24 -2.53 -1.00
C ASP A 337 22.65 -3.90 -1.39
N LEU A 338 22.09 -4.00 -2.60
CA LEU A 338 21.55 -5.24 -3.13
C LEU A 338 22.62 -6.33 -3.34
N THR A 339 23.89 -5.96 -3.46
CA THR A 339 25.01 -6.89 -3.67
C THR A 339 25.56 -7.47 -2.36
N GLY A 340 25.20 -6.90 -1.21
CA GLY A 340 25.65 -7.39 0.11
C GLY A 340 25.22 -8.83 0.42
N THR A 341 24.16 -9.31 -0.23
CA THR A 341 23.65 -10.69 -0.10
C THR A 341 24.34 -11.71 -1.00
N LEU A 342 25.17 -11.25 -1.96
CA LEU A 342 25.84 -12.12 -2.91
C LEU A 342 27.14 -12.67 -2.33
N THR A 343 27.29 -13.99 -2.35
CA THR A 343 28.49 -14.69 -1.86
C THR A 343 29.40 -15.14 -3.00
N GLY A 344 30.66 -15.44 -2.67
CA GLY A 344 31.65 -15.95 -3.63
C GLY A 344 32.24 -14.90 -4.57
N LYS A 345 33.00 -15.37 -5.58
CA LYS A 345 33.75 -14.50 -6.52
C LYS A 345 32.84 -13.54 -7.30
N PHE A 346 31.67 -14.02 -7.74
CA PHE A 346 30.69 -13.19 -8.43
C PHE A 346 30.15 -12.07 -7.53
N GLY A 347 29.80 -12.39 -6.28
CA GLY A 347 29.38 -11.38 -5.30
C GLY A 347 30.45 -10.32 -5.05
N SER A 348 31.70 -10.73 -4.88
CA SER A 348 32.83 -9.81 -4.71
C SER A 348 33.02 -8.86 -5.91
N ILE A 349 32.92 -9.37 -7.14
CA ILE A 349 32.98 -8.55 -8.35
C ILE A 349 31.81 -7.56 -8.40
N MET A 350 30.59 -8.03 -8.13
CA MET A 350 29.40 -7.18 -8.14
C MET A 350 29.45 -6.08 -7.06
N GLN A 351 29.93 -6.41 -5.85
CA GLN A 351 30.12 -5.44 -4.78
C GLN A 351 31.18 -4.39 -5.14
N SER A 352 32.29 -4.81 -5.73
CA SER A 352 33.38 -3.91 -6.15
C SER A 352 32.97 -3.00 -7.31
N MET A 353 32.17 -3.52 -8.26
CA MET A 353 31.76 -2.77 -9.45
C MET A 353 30.52 -1.91 -9.23
N PHE A 354 29.54 -2.39 -8.46
CA PHE A 354 28.21 -1.79 -8.38
C PHE A 354 27.61 -1.62 -6.98
N GLY A 355 28.23 -2.21 -5.95
CA GLY A 355 27.78 -2.16 -4.55
C GLY A 355 28.29 -0.95 -3.77
N ALA A 356 28.18 -1.01 -2.44
CA ALA A 356 28.50 0.09 -1.54
C ALA A 356 29.96 0.57 -1.64
N ASN A 357 30.87 -0.37 -1.93
CA ASN A 357 32.32 -0.11 -2.05
C ASN A 357 32.73 0.35 -3.46
N SER A 358 31.80 0.46 -4.40
CA SER A 358 32.08 0.85 -5.78
C SER A 358 32.03 2.37 -5.99
N ARG A 359 32.71 2.84 -7.03
CA ARG A 359 32.52 4.21 -7.56
C ARG A 359 31.17 4.39 -8.25
N PHE A 360 30.61 3.30 -8.78
CA PHE A 360 29.34 3.30 -9.53
C PHE A 360 28.27 2.53 -8.76
N LYS A 361 27.68 3.16 -7.74
CA LYS A 361 26.69 2.57 -6.82
C LYS A 361 25.32 2.26 -7.45
N LEU A 362 25.29 1.63 -8.62
CA LEU A 362 24.08 1.32 -9.38
C LEU A 362 23.15 0.32 -8.68
N LEU A 363 23.70 -0.53 -7.81
CA LEU A 363 22.94 -1.52 -7.04
C LEU A 363 22.76 -1.14 -5.57
N CYS A 364 23.16 0.08 -5.19
CA CYS A 364 22.72 0.69 -3.95
C CYS A 364 21.41 1.43 -4.21
N VAL A 365 20.34 1.02 -3.55
CA VAL A 365 19.01 1.57 -3.75
C VAL A 365 18.50 2.23 -2.48
N ARG A 366 17.74 3.32 -2.63
CA ARG A 366 16.90 3.80 -1.54
C ARG A 366 15.68 2.89 -1.44
N LEU A 367 15.59 2.12 -0.37
CA LEU A 367 14.51 1.17 -0.16
C LEU A 367 13.43 1.80 0.73
N GLY A 368 12.21 1.88 0.22
CA GLY A 368 11.02 2.30 0.98
C GLY A 368 10.21 1.09 1.42
N VAL A 369 10.20 0.77 2.71
CA VAL A 369 9.43 -0.35 3.27
C VAL A 369 8.15 0.20 3.88
N LEU A 370 7.00 -0.29 3.42
CA LEU A 370 5.69 -0.02 4.03
C LEU A 370 5.48 -1.03 5.17
N GLY A 371 6.33 -0.93 6.19
CA GLY A 371 6.44 -1.87 7.29
C GLY A 371 7.18 -1.24 8.46
N PHE A 372 7.06 -1.86 9.64
CA PHE A 372 7.83 -1.49 10.83
C PHE A 372 9.11 -2.33 10.88
N HIS A 373 9.18 -3.28 11.81
CA HIS A 373 10.14 -4.38 11.87
C HIS A 373 9.50 -5.69 11.37
N TRP A 374 10.30 -6.74 11.21
CA TRP A 374 9.78 -8.08 10.91
C TRP A 374 9.40 -8.80 12.21
N PRO A 375 8.20 -9.41 12.39
CA PRO A 375 7.20 -9.69 11.36
C PRO A 375 6.49 -8.43 10.96
N PHE A 376 6.49 -8.21 9.64
CA PHE A 376 5.92 -7.02 9.08
C PHE A 376 4.41 -7.06 9.25
N ARG A 377 3.94 -6.46 10.35
CA ARG A 377 2.54 -6.09 10.46
C ARG A 377 2.28 -5.00 9.45
N GLN A 378 1.12 -5.09 8.80
CA GLN A 378 0.67 -4.11 7.83
C GLN A 378 0.85 -2.69 8.40
N ALA A 379 1.65 -1.87 7.73
CA ALA A 379 1.89 -0.48 8.12
C ALA A 379 0.91 0.51 7.48
N THR A 380 -0.13 -0.01 6.80
CA THR A 380 -1.21 0.76 6.19
C THR A 380 -2.48 0.56 7.00
N PHE A 381 -2.93 1.60 7.70
CA PHE A 381 -4.15 1.60 8.50
C PHE A 381 -5.24 2.39 7.81
N TYR A 382 -6.39 1.76 7.54
CA TYR A 382 -7.49 2.40 6.83
C TYR A 382 -8.37 3.24 7.76
N CYS A 383 -8.67 4.47 7.31
CA CYS A 383 -9.47 5.46 8.03
C CYS A 383 -10.78 5.81 7.32
N GLY A 384 -10.96 5.37 6.08
CA GLY A 384 -12.14 5.63 5.25
C GLY A 384 -13.02 4.39 5.04
N LYS A 385 -14.33 4.60 4.90
CA LYS A 385 -15.29 3.54 4.58
C LYS A 385 -15.14 3.08 3.12
N SER A 386 -15.03 1.77 2.89
CA SER A 386 -15.06 1.23 1.53
C SER A 386 -15.86 -0.06 1.43
N ARG A 387 -16.63 -0.18 0.34
CA ARG A 387 -17.28 -1.43 -0.10
C ARG A 387 -16.39 -2.25 -1.04
N ARG A 388 -15.25 -1.69 -1.47
CA ARG A 388 -14.31 -2.27 -2.42
C ARG A 388 -12.90 -2.25 -1.81
N PRO A 389 -12.61 -3.12 -0.81
CA PRO A 389 -11.37 -3.06 -0.04
C PRO A 389 -10.13 -3.23 -0.93
N VAL A 390 -10.14 -4.21 -1.85
CA VAL A 390 -9.03 -4.45 -2.80
C VAL A 390 -8.75 -3.22 -3.66
N ALA A 391 -9.79 -2.56 -4.18
CA ALA A 391 -9.64 -1.37 -5.02
C ALA A 391 -9.09 -0.18 -4.21
N ARG A 392 -9.56 0.01 -2.96
CA ARG A 392 -9.03 1.03 -2.05
C ARG A 392 -7.55 0.79 -1.77
N SER A 393 -7.18 -0.43 -1.38
CA SER A 393 -5.79 -0.82 -1.14
C SER A 393 -4.91 -0.57 -2.37
N ALA A 394 -5.40 -0.90 -3.57
CA ALA A 394 -4.66 -0.67 -4.80
C ALA A 394 -4.48 0.83 -5.10
N ALA A 395 -5.50 1.64 -4.86
CA ALA A 395 -5.46 3.09 -5.01
C ALA A 395 -4.50 3.75 -4.00
N VAL A 396 -4.43 3.24 -2.76
CA VAL A 396 -3.49 3.70 -1.74
C VAL A 396 -2.04 3.43 -2.17
N LEU A 397 -1.72 2.19 -2.57
CA LEU A 397 -0.37 1.87 -3.07
C LEU A 397 0.01 2.68 -4.31
N ARG A 398 -0.98 2.92 -5.18
CA ARG A 398 -0.79 3.76 -6.35
C ARG A 398 -0.51 5.21 -5.98
N ALA A 399 -1.23 5.75 -5.00
CA ALA A 399 -1.03 7.12 -4.52
C ALA A 399 0.38 7.30 -3.93
N VAL A 400 0.83 6.35 -3.09
CA VAL A 400 2.21 6.35 -2.55
C VAL A 400 3.24 6.32 -3.69
N THR A 401 3.00 5.50 -4.71
CA THR A 401 3.88 5.43 -5.90
C THR A 401 3.93 6.75 -6.67
N GLU A 402 2.81 7.44 -6.80
CA GLU A 402 2.70 8.70 -7.53
C GLU A 402 3.31 9.85 -6.74
N TRP A 403 3.08 9.90 -5.43
CA TRP A 403 3.74 10.83 -4.52
C TRP A 403 5.26 10.66 -4.49
N ASN A 404 5.78 9.42 -4.45
CA ASN A 404 7.22 9.22 -4.51
C ASN A 404 7.83 9.74 -5.83
N LYS A 405 7.05 9.86 -6.91
CA LYS A 405 7.50 10.48 -8.17
C LYS A 405 7.47 12.01 -8.13
N THR A 406 6.72 12.63 -7.24
CA THR A 406 6.70 14.09 -7.08
C THR A 406 7.88 14.60 -6.26
N LEU A 407 8.47 13.78 -5.39
CA LEU A 407 9.66 14.13 -4.61
C LEU A 407 10.88 14.43 -5.51
N PRO A 408 11.88 15.21 -5.07
CA PRO A 408 13.16 15.35 -5.76
C PRO A 408 13.87 14.01 -5.94
N SER A 409 14.64 13.80 -7.02
CA SER A 409 15.35 12.53 -7.27
C SER A 409 16.27 12.10 -6.12
N SER A 410 16.80 13.07 -5.38
CA SER A 410 17.62 12.87 -4.18
C SER A 410 16.85 12.26 -3.00
N GLU A 411 15.52 12.30 -2.98
CA GLU A 411 14.68 11.82 -1.86
C GLU A 411 13.79 10.63 -2.23
N ARG A 412 13.62 10.35 -3.54
CA ARG A 412 12.77 9.25 -4.01
C ARG A 412 13.31 7.90 -3.53
N CYS A 413 12.44 7.08 -2.97
CA CYS A 413 12.70 5.65 -2.84
C CYS A 413 12.79 5.04 -4.24
N THR A 414 13.90 4.37 -4.53
CA THR A 414 14.14 3.69 -5.82
C THR A 414 13.28 2.44 -5.93
N VAL A 415 13.14 1.70 -4.82
CA VAL A 415 12.37 0.47 -4.70
C VAL A 415 11.46 0.59 -3.48
N HIS A 416 10.21 0.16 -3.60
CA HIS A 416 9.31 -0.04 -2.48
C HIS A 416 9.05 -1.52 -2.23
N LEU A 417 8.84 -1.86 -0.96
CA LEU A 417 8.40 -3.18 -0.51
C LEU A 417 7.22 -3.02 0.47
N ASP A 418 6.13 -3.72 0.20
CA ASP A 418 4.93 -3.76 1.03
C ASP A 418 4.60 -5.22 1.38
N PRO A 419 5.06 -5.70 2.55
CA PRO A 419 4.86 -7.07 3.02
C PRO A 419 3.43 -7.30 3.55
N LYS A 420 2.85 -8.45 3.22
CA LYS A 420 1.45 -8.81 3.52
C LYS A 420 1.29 -10.29 3.79
N TYR A 421 0.25 -10.65 4.55
CA TYR A 421 -0.21 -12.03 4.63
C TYR A 421 -0.78 -12.48 3.29
N GLU A 422 -0.54 -13.74 2.92
CA GLU A 422 -1.24 -14.33 1.78
C GLU A 422 -2.75 -14.43 2.05
N GLU A 423 -3.56 -14.36 1.01
CA GLU A 423 -5.04 -14.42 1.06
C GLU A 423 -5.73 -13.20 1.71
N ASP A 424 -5.00 -12.17 2.10
CA ASP A 424 -5.59 -10.90 2.55
C ASP A 424 -6.07 -10.03 1.36
N PHE A 425 -7.09 -9.20 1.57
CA PHE A 425 -7.55 -8.23 0.57
C PHE A 425 -6.46 -7.27 0.12
N ALA A 426 -5.53 -6.93 1.03
CA ALA A 426 -4.39 -6.10 0.69
C ALA A 426 -3.40 -6.82 -0.23
N GLU A 427 -3.26 -8.15 -0.15
CA GLU A 427 -2.43 -8.96 -1.06
C GLU A 427 -3.00 -8.93 -2.49
N LEU A 428 -4.32 -9.11 -2.62
CA LEU A 428 -5.02 -9.04 -3.90
C LEU A 428 -4.86 -7.68 -4.60
N ALA A 429 -4.51 -6.63 -3.85
CA ALA A 429 -4.33 -5.28 -4.36
C ALA A 429 -2.96 -5.01 -5.01
N ILE A 430 -1.96 -5.88 -4.79
CA ILE A 430 -0.59 -5.69 -5.29
C ILE A 430 -0.57 -5.58 -6.82
N LYS A 431 -1.19 -6.53 -7.52
CA LYS A 431 -1.20 -6.53 -8.98
C LYS A 431 -1.97 -5.35 -9.59
N PRO A 432 -3.22 -5.04 -9.17
CA PRO A 432 -3.97 -3.92 -9.75
C PRO A 432 -3.37 -2.54 -9.42
N SER A 433 -2.55 -2.39 -8.37
CA SER A 433 -1.82 -1.13 -8.11
C SER A 433 -0.64 -0.90 -9.09
N GLY A 434 -0.25 -1.92 -9.86
CA GLY A 434 0.93 -1.90 -10.72
C GLY A 434 2.22 -2.35 -10.02
N TRP A 435 2.11 -2.92 -8.82
CA TRP A 435 3.22 -3.52 -8.09
C TRP A 435 3.37 -5.00 -8.50
N ASN A 436 4.56 -5.55 -8.27
CA ASN A 436 4.88 -6.93 -8.56
C ASN A 436 4.79 -7.76 -7.27
N GLY A 437 4.05 -8.86 -7.30
CA GLY A 437 4.03 -9.81 -6.19
C GLY A 437 5.34 -10.59 -6.12
N VAL A 438 5.95 -10.63 -4.94
CA VAL A 438 7.11 -11.46 -4.59
C VAL A 438 6.74 -12.38 -3.43
N ARG A 439 7.34 -13.57 -3.38
CA ARG A 439 7.25 -14.41 -2.18
C ARG A 439 8.17 -13.85 -1.11
N LEU A 440 7.67 -13.77 0.12
CA LEU A 440 8.48 -13.45 1.28
C LEU A 440 8.60 -14.71 2.16
N PRO A 441 9.65 -14.80 3.01
CA PRO A 441 9.73 -15.86 4.01
C PRO A 441 8.44 -15.93 4.84
N PRO A 442 7.90 -17.13 5.13
CA PRO A 442 6.68 -17.26 5.92
C PRO A 442 6.92 -16.82 7.36
N SER A 443 5.90 -16.29 8.03
CA SER A 443 5.93 -16.07 9.48
C SER A 443 5.48 -17.33 10.23
N HIS A 444 5.93 -17.53 11.47
CA HIS A 444 5.54 -18.68 12.28
C HIS A 444 4.66 -18.24 13.44
N ILE A 445 3.38 -18.61 13.38
CA ILE A 445 2.34 -18.10 14.27
C ILE A 445 1.72 -19.24 15.09
N ILE A 446 1.61 -19.04 16.40
CA ILE A 446 0.86 -19.91 17.32
C ILE A 446 -0.55 -19.36 17.48
N ASP A 447 -1.55 -20.23 17.40
CA ASP A 447 -2.94 -19.94 17.76
C ASP A 447 -3.22 -20.40 19.20
N LEU A 448 -3.38 -19.44 20.11
CA LEU A 448 -3.62 -19.67 21.53
C LEU A 448 -5.10 -19.71 21.90
N ARG A 449 -6.03 -19.41 20.98
CA ARG A 449 -7.47 -19.39 21.27
C ARG A 449 -7.99 -20.72 21.84
N PRO A 450 -7.55 -21.91 21.35
CA PRO A 450 -7.95 -23.19 21.95
C PRO A 450 -7.44 -23.40 23.38
N TYR A 451 -6.43 -22.63 23.80
CA TYR A 451 -5.73 -22.75 25.07
C TYR A 451 -6.02 -21.58 26.02
N LYS A 452 -7.11 -20.83 25.77
CA LYS A 452 -7.52 -19.74 26.66
C LYS A 452 -7.68 -20.24 28.10
N ASN A 453 -7.18 -19.47 29.06
CA ASN A 453 -7.16 -19.81 30.49
C ASN A 453 -6.32 -21.06 30.85
N LYS A 454 -5.44 -21.52 29.95
CA LYS A 454 -4.47 -22.58 30.25
C LYS A 454 -3.14 -22.00 30.68
N THR A 455 -2.44 -22.73 31.54
CA THR A 455 -1.05 -22.44 31.88
C THR A 455 -0.13 -22.80 30.71
N VAL A 456 1.07 -22.20 30.67
CA VAL A 456 2.09 -22.58 29.68
C VAL A 456 2.43 -24.08 29.76
N TYR A 457 2.42 -24.67 30.95
CA TYR A 457 2.66 -26.11 31.14
C TYR A 457 1.58 -26.97 30.47
N GLU A 458 0.30 -26.61 30.64
CA GLU A 458 -0.80 -27.29 29.98
C GLU A 458 -0.73 -27.14 28.45
N TYR A 459 -0.39 -25.96 27.95
CA TYR A 459 -0.17 -25.71 26.53
C TYR A 459 0.94 -26.62 25.97
N LEU A 460 2.14 -26.59 26.57
CA LEU A 460 3.28 -27.38 26.10
C LEU A 460 2.99 -28.89 26.16
N LYS A 461 2.26 -29.35 27.19
CA LYS A 461 1.79 -30.73 27.28
C LYS A 461 0.83 -31.10 26.13
N ALA A 462 -0.11 -30.21 25.80
CA ALA A 462 -1.09 -30.44 24.74
C ALA A 462 -0.45 -30.58 23.35
N ILE A 463 0.57 -29.77 23.05
CA ILE A 463 1.33 -29.85 21.79
C ILE A 463 2.45 -30.91 21.82
N LYS A 464 2.56 -31.70 22.90
CA LYS A 464 3.60 -32.71 23.12
C LYS A 464 5.04 -32.16 23.04
N TYR A 465 5.22 -30.91 23.45
CA TYR A 465 6.52 -30.27 23.49
C TYR A 465 7.21 -30.50 24.85
N ARG A 466 8.44 -30.98 24.83
CA ARG A 466 9.25 -31.12 26.04
C ARG A 466 9.76 -29.76 26.48
N ASN A 467 9.38 -29.35 27.70
CA ASN A 467 9.87 -28.12 28.32
C ASN A 467 11.41 -28.07 28.30
N GLN A 468 11.97 -26.92 27.86
CA GLN A 468 13.41 -26.70 27.71
C GLN A 468 14.01 -25.82 28.82
N ASP A 469 13.22 -25.36 29.79
CA ASP A 469 13.64 -24.37 30.82
C ASP A 469 14.45 -24.96 31.99
N SER A 470 14.65 -26.28 32.04
CA SER A 470 15.21 -26.94 33.22
C SER A 470 16.64 -26.53 33.54
N ALA A 471 17.47 -26.25 32.54
CA ALA A 471 18.84 -25.76 32.74
C ALA A 471 18.84 -24.35 33.32
N PHE A 472 18.02 -23.46 32.76
CA PHE A 472 17.84 -22.09 33.22
C PHE A 472 17.32 -22.03 34.66
N LYS A 473 16.30 -22.83 35.00
CA LYS A 473 15.75 -22.90 36.36
C LYS A 473 16.74 -23.44 37.40
N ARG A 474 17.53 -24.47 37.05
CA ARG A 474 18.56 -25.02 37.96
C ARG A 474 19.66 -24.00 38.28
N ALA A 475 19.90 -23.06 37.38
CA ALA A 475 20.85 -21.96 37.57
C ALA A 475 20.20 -20.71 38.21
N ASN A 476 19.04 -20.86 38.88
CA ASN A 476 18.28 -19.76 39.48
C ASN A 476 18.00 -18.60 38.49
N GLY A 477 17.77 -18.94 37.22
CA GLY A 477 17.51 -17.97 36.17
C GLY A 477 16.28 -17.10 36.45
N GLN A 478 16.40 -15.81 36.15
CA GLN A 478 15.37 -14.80 36.38
C GLN A 478 14.80 -14.29 35.05
N VAL A 479 13.49 -14.19 34.97
CA VAL A 479 12.76 -13.59 33.85
C VAL A 479 12.27 -12.22 34.31
N ILE A 480 12.74 -11.17 33.65
CA ILE A 480 12.42 -9.78 34.01
C ILE A 480 11.74 -9.14 32.81
N GLU A 481 10.46 -8.80 32.96
CA GLU A 481 9.76 -7.93 32.02
C GLU A 481 9.78 -6.51 32.57
N SER A 482 10.31 -5.57 31.78
CA SER A 482 10.46 -4.17 32.12
C SER A 482 9.60 -3.33 31.19
N ASP A 483 8.79 -2.45 31.76
CA ASP A 483 8.04 -1.42 31.03
C ASP A 483 8.81 -0.10 30.95
N THR A 484 9.93 0.00 31.66
CA THR A 484 10.86 1.12 31.57
C THR A 484 11.86 0.86 30.44
N PHE A 485 12.09 1.88 29.63
CA PHE A 485 13.08 1.87 28.55
C PHE A 485 14.24 2.77 28.95
N THR A 486 14.98 2.36 29.98
CA THR A 486 16.17 3.12 30.43
C THR A 486 17.29 3.02 29.39
N LYS A 487 18.22 3.97 29.40
CA LYS A 487 19.35 3.97 28.45
C LYS A 487 20.22 2.73 28.62
N GLU A 488 20.37 2.28 29.85
CA GLU A 488 21.14 1.09 30.22
C GLU A 488 20.49 -0.18 29.64
N GLU A 489 19.18 -0.36 29.84
CA GLU A 489 18.41 -1.49 29.29
C GLU A 489 18.40 -1.50 27.76
N CYS A 490 18.20 -0.33 27.14
CA CYS A 490 18.20 -0.19 25.68
C CYS A 490 19.58 -0.52 25.10
N SER A 491 20.65 -0.07 25.75
CA SER A 491 22.02 -0.38 25.35
C SER A 491 22.33 -1.87 25.51
N GLU A 492 21.86 -2.50 26.59
CA GLU A 492 22.04 -3.93 26.83
C GLU A 492 21.36 -4.79 25.76
N ILE A 493 20.15 -4.41 25.32
CA ILE A 493 19.46 -5.07 24.20
C ILE A 493 20.28 -5.01 22.93
N ILE A 494 20.73 -3.81 22.56
CA ILE A 494 21.49 -3.61 21.31
C ILE A 494 22.83 -4.33 21.37
N ASN A 495 23.53 -4.31 22.51
CA ASN A 495 24.80 -5.05 22.68
C ASN A 495 24.60 -6.56 22.47
N LEU A 496 23.52 -7.15 23.00
CA LEU A 496 23.21 -8.56 22.81
C LEU A 496 22.73 -8.87 21.38
N TRP A 497 22.04 -7.94 20.75
CA TRP A 497 21.63 -8.04 19.35
C TRP A 497 22.84 -8.00 18.40
N TRP A 498 23.82 -7.13 18.67
CA TRP A 498 25.07 -7.02 17.89
C TRP A 498 25.86 -8.32 17.90
N LYS A 499 25.91 -9.03 19.03
CA LYS A 499 26.50 -10.37 19.11
C LYS A 499 25.85 -11.38 18.16
N ILE A 500 24.55 -11.25 17.86
CA ILE A 500 23.88 -12.08 16.85
C ILE A 500 24.25 -11.63 15.45
N ALA A 501 24.21 -10.31 15.20
CA ALA A 501 24.53 -9.71 13.91
C ALA A 501 25.95 -10.06 13.44
N GLU A 502 26.96 -9.88 14.31
CA GLU A 502 28.37 -10.17 14.03
C GLU A 502 28.60 -11.61 13.59
N LYS A 503 27.96 -12.58 14.25
CA LYS A 503 28.07 -13.98 13.87
C LYS A 503 27.42 -14.27 12.53
N ARG A 504 26.23 -13.71 12.25
CA ARG A 504 25.58 -13.89 10.95
C ARG A 504 26.46 -13.37 9.82
N THR A 505 27.08 -12.21 10.02
CA THR A 505 28.08 -11.66 9.09
C THR A 505 29.30 -12.57 8.96
N GLY A 506 29.82 -13.09 10.08
CA GLY A 506 30.94 -14.04 10.09
C GLY A 506 30.63 -15.37 9.37
N GLU A 507 29.36 -15.79 9.35
CA GLU A 507 28.86 -16.95 8.60
C GLU A 507 28.55 -16.63 7.12
N GLY A 508 28.82 -15.40 6.66
CA GLY A 508 28.61 -14.98 5.27
C GLY A 508 27.17 -14.60 4.92
N HIS A 509 26.31 -14.38 5.92
CA HIS A 509 24.96 -13.88 5.73
C HIS A 509 24.91 -12.36 5.93
N THR A 510 24.03 -11.66 5.22
CA THR A 510 23.71 -10.27 5.57
C THR A 510 23.11 -10.22 6.98
N ALA A 511 23.72 -9.43 7.87
CA ALA A 511 23.33 -9.30 9.27
C ALA A 511 21.84 -8.97 9.40
N VAL A 512 21.40 -7.86 8.78
CA VAL A 512 20.03 -7.31 8.81
C VAL A 512 19.81 -6.28 7.69
N LEU A 513 18.58 -5.77 7.57
CA LEU A 513 18.24 -4.68 6.64
C LEU A 513 18.79 -3.31 7.06
N ALA A 514 18.82 -3.04 8.37
CA ALA A 514 19.36 -1.82 8.98
C ALA A 514 19.75 -2.12 10.44
N ASP A 515 20.77 -1.43 10.94
CA ASP A 515 21.28 -1.62 12.31
C ASP A 515 20.50 -0.73 13.30
N PRO A 516 19.80 -1.31 14.30
CA PRO A 516 19.10 -0.54 15.31
C PRO A 516 20.10 0.02 16.34
N THR A 517 19.81 1.21 16.86
CA THR A 517 20.56 1.85 17.95
C THR A 517 19.80 1.80 19.27
N PRO A 518 20.47 2.06 20.42
CA PRO A 518 19.78 2.17 21.69
C PRO A 518 18.69 3.23 21.68
N ASP A 519 18.89 4.33 20.95
CA ASP A 519 17.92 5.41 20.80
C ASP A 519 16.64 4.93 20.08
N VAL A 520 16.78 4.07 19.06
CA VAL A 520 15.61 3.43 18.42
C VAL A 520 14.81 2.65 19.45
N ILE A 521 15.46 1.86 20.31
CA ILE A 521 14.77 1.12 21.37
C ILE A 521 14.11 2.08 22.37
N GLU A 522 14.81 3.15 22.77
CA GLU A 522 14.28 4.15 23.69
C GLU A 522 12.97 4.78 23.17
N THR A 523 12.91 5.11 21.87
CA THR A 523 11.69 5.69 21.26
C THR A 523 10.49 4.76 21.31
N LEU A 524 10.69 3.43 21.27
CA LEU A 524 9.61 2.45 21.41
C LEU A 524 8.90 2.56 22.78
N GLY A 525 9.63 3.01 23.80
CA GLY A 525 9.13 3.20 25.16
C GLY A 525 8.47 4.54 25.47
N LYS A 526 8.43 5.48 24.52
CA LYS A 526 7.96 6.86 24.76
C LYS A 526 6.44 7.03 24.64
N ASP A 527 5.99 8.20 25.06
CA ASP A 527 4.64 8.74 24.85
C ASP A 527 3.51 7.79 25.30
N GLU A 528 2.60 7.46 24.40
CA GLU A 528 1.45 6.58 24.67
C GLU A 528 1.84 5.18 25.15
N ASN A 529 3.07 4.71 24.89
CA ASN A 529 3.54 3.44 25.42
C ASN A 529 3.66 3.45 26.95
N ARG A 530 4.11 4.57 27.54
CA ARG A 530 4.29 4.70 28.99
C ARG A 530 2.98 4.51 29.77
N ARG A 531 1.84 4.76 29.12
CA ARG A 531 0.51 4.65 29.73
C ARG A 531 -0.13 3.28 29.51
N SER A 532 0.13 2.67 28.36
CA SER A 532 -0.64 1.52 27.89
C SER A 532 0.15 0.21 27.79
N HIS A 533 1.48 0.28 27.95
CA HIS A 533 2.40 -0.88 27.93
C HIS A 533 2.26 -1.77 26.68
N TYR A 534 1.99 -1.15 25.52
CA TYR A 534 1.91 -1.87 24.25
C TYR A 534 3.23 -2.55 23.87
N ARG A 535 4.34 -2.06 24.40
CA ARG A 535 5.69 -2.60 24.22
C ARG A 535 6.42 -2.66 25.55
N THR A 536 7.11 -3.76 25.79
CA THR A 536 7.93 -4.01 26.98
C THR A 536 9.24 -4.67 26.58
N LEU A 537 10.23 -4.58 27.47
CA LEU A 537 11.51 -5.27 27.34
C LEU A 537 11.45 -6.57 28.13
N LEU A 538 11.97 -7.66 27.58
CA LEU A 538 12.05 -8.94 28.27
C LEU A 538 13.51 -9.39 28.35
N PHE A 539 13.98 -9.66 29.57
CA PHE A 539 15.34 -10.08 29.87
C PHE A 539 15.35 -11.44 30.54
N LEU A 540 16.30 -12.29 30.14
CA LEU A 540 16.66 -13.51 30.86
C LEU A 540 18.01 -13.29 31.53
N LYS A 541 18.07 -13.44 32.85
CA LYS A 541 19.31 -13.28 33.64
C LYS A 541 19.68 -14.57 34.35
N VAL A 542 20.98 -14.84 34.45
CA VAL A 542 21.57 -15.91 35.27
C VAL A 542 22.75 -15.29 36.02
N ASP A 543 22.84 -15.50 37.33
CA ASP A 543 23.88 -14.93 38.19
C ASP A 543 24.05 -13.40 38.02
N GLY A 544 22.94 -12.69 37.88
CA GLY A 544 22.90 -11.23 37.67
C GLY A 544 23.27 -10.76 36.26
N LYS A 545 23.78 -11.63 35.38
CA LYS A 545 24.14 -11.31 34.00
C LYS A 545 22.98 -11.60 33.04
N THR A 546 22.67 -10.66 32.15
CA THR A 546 21.71 -10.87 31.07
C THR A 546 22.29 -11.78 29.99
N ILE A 547 21.59 -12.86 29.70
CA ILE A 547 21.98 -13.87 28.71
C ILE A 547 21.14 -13.83 27.44
N ALA A 548 19.96 -13.22 27.51
CA ALA A 548 19.08 -13.00 26.38
C ALA A 548 18.16 -11.82 26.63
N SER A 549 17.75 -11.15 25.56
CA SER A 549 16.80 -10.04 25.62
C SER A 549 15.94 -9.99 24.36
N CYS A 550 14.78 -9.34 24.45
CA CYS A 550 13.97 -8.96 23.28
C CYS A 550 13.04 -7.80 23.62
N VAL A 551 12.51 -7.15 22.60
CA VAL A 551 11.37 -6.23 22.71
C VAL A 551 10.09 -7.02 22.42
N LEU A 552 9.14 -7.00 23.35
CA LEU A 552 7.81 -7.55 23.15
C LEU A 552 6.90 -6.48 22.56
N PHE A 553 6.18 -6.80 21.48
CA PHE A 553 5.17 -5.92 20.91
C PHE A 553 3.80 -6.56 20.99
N ARG A 554 2.86 -5.86 21.63
CA ARG A 554 1.43 -6.19 21.69
C ARG A 554 0.71 -5.41 20.60
N LEU A 555 0.21 -6.12 19.59
CA LEU A 555 -0.35 -5.56 18.39
C LEU A 555 -1.73 -6.19 18.17
N GLY A 556 -2.77 -5.58 18.74
CA GLY A 556 -4.12 -6.14 18.78
C GLY A 556 -4.14 -7.46 19.56
N ASP A 557 -4.73 -8.50 18.96
CA ASP A 557 -4.81 -9.83 19.59
C ASP A 557 -3.56 -10.69 19.35
N THR A 558 -2.39 -10.08 19.10
CA THR A 558 -1.14 -10.80 18.92
C THR A 558 0.00 -10.16 19.68
N ILE A 559 0.90 -11.01 20.18
CA ILE A 559 2.20 -10.59 20.69
C ILE A 559 3.32 -11.11 19.78
N THR A 560 4.37 -10.32 19.58
CA THR A 560 5.62 -10.75 18.93
C THR A 560 6.79 -10.47 19.85
N SER A 561 7.81 -11.33 19.76
CA SER A 561 9.11 -11.17 20.42
C SER A 561 10.15 -10.84 19.36
N ASP A 562 10.60 -9.59 19.37
CA ASP A 562 11.43 -9.03 18.32
C ASP A 562 12.70 -8.36 18.82
N LEU A 563 13.56 -7.97 17.87
CA LEU A 563 14.85 -7.34 18.19
C LEU A 563 15.61 -8.16 19.23
N GLN A 564 15.62 -9.49 19.03
CA GLN A 564 16.16 -10.44 19.99
C GLN A 564 17.70 -10.31 20.07
N GLY A 565 18.22 -10.36 21.28
CA GLY A 565 19.65 -10.42 21.59
C GLY A 565 19.98 -11.67 22.39
N LEU A 566 21.15 -12.27 22.15
CA LEU A 566 21.60 -13.50 22.81
C LEU A 566 23.09 -13.46 23.10
N ASP A 567 23.47 -13.76 24.34
CA ASP A 567 24.86 -14.08 24.69
C ASP A 567 25.12 -15.53 24.23
N GLN A 568 25.97 -15.73 23.24
CA GLN A 568 26.03 -17.00 22.52
C GLN A 568 26.48 -18.19 23.37
N ASP A 569 27.44 -17.98 24.27
CA ASP A 569 28.02 -19.05 25.07
C ASP A 569 27.04 -19.49 26.16
N LEU A 570 26.40 -18.51 26.79
CA LEU A 570 25.45 -18.75 27.86
C LEU A 570 24.07 -19.19 27.32
N SER A 571 23.64 -18.66 26.18
CA SER A 571 22.33 -18.99 25.59
C SER A 571 22.21 -20.44 25.18
N LYS A 572 23.27 -21.10 24.69
CA LYS A 572 23.27 -22.54 24.39
C LYS A 572 23.15 -23.37 25.67
N THR A 573 23.96 -23.04 26.67
CA THR A 573 24.01 -23.73 27.97
C THR A 573 22.66 -23.71 28.67
N TYR A 574 22.00 -22.54 28.69
CA TYR A 574 20.72 -22.34 29.37
C TYR A 574 19.50 -22.42 28.45
N LYS A 575 19.70 -22.76 27.16
CA LYS A 575 18.65 -22.83 26.13
C LYS A 575 17.82 -21.54 26.04
N ALA A 576 18.46 -20.39 26.20
CA ALA A 576 17.81 -19.09 26.39
C ALA A 576 16.81 -18.73 25.28
N TYR A 577 17.10 -19.08 24.02
CA TYR A 577 16.15 -18.89 22.90
C TYR A 577 14.81 -19.62 23.11
N PHE A 578 14.86 -20.88 23.53
CA PHE A 578 13.65 -21.67 23.81
C PHE A 578 12.94 -21.21 25.09
N VAL A 579 13.70 -20.75 26.09
CA VAL A 579 13.12 -20.14 27.30
C VAL A 579 12.38 -18.85 26.93
N MET A 580 12.97 -18.00 26.09
CA MET A 580 12.35 -16.76 25.62
C MET A 580 11.02 -17.04 24.92
N MET A 581 10.99 -17.98 23.97
CA MET A 581 9.74 -18.36 23.30
C MET A 581 8.66 -18.87 24.28
N GLN A 582 9.05 -19.69 25.26
CA GLN A 582 8.11 -20.20 26.27
C GLN A 582 7.58 -19.09 27.18
N GLU A 583 8.42 -18.14 27.58
CA GLU A 583 8.01 -17.00 28.39
C GLU A 583 7.11 -16.03 27.60
N THR A 584 7.38 -15.79 26.30
CA THR A 584 6.46 -15.02 25.44
C THR A 584 5.08 -15.69 25.36
N ILE A 585 5.02 -17.02 25.19
CA ILE A 585 3.73 -17.77 25.18
C ILE A 585 3.03 -17.67 26.54
N LYS A 586 3.78 -17.75 27.64
CA LYS A 586 3.25 -17.62 29.00
C LYS A 586 2.66 -16.23 29.25
N ILE A 587 3.34 -15.16 28.82
CA ILE A 587 2.83 -13.78 28.87
C ILE A 587 1.54 -13.68 28.05
N ALA A 588 1.55 -14.19 26.81
CA ALA A 588 0.38 -14.17 25.93
C ALA A 588 -0.84 -14.87 26.56
N LEU A 589 -0.65 -16.05 27.13
CA LEU A 589 -1.70 -16.82 27.81
C LEU A 589 -2.23 -16.09 29.04
N LYS A 590 -1.34 -15.49 29.85
CA LYS A 590 -1.70 -14.70 31.05
C LYS A 590 -2.54 -13.47 30.67
N GLU A 591 -2.20 -12.81 29.58
CA GLU A 591 -2.88 -11.61 29.08
C GLU A 591 -4.12 -11.93 28.23
N GLY A 592 -4.35 -13.21 27.91
CA GLY A 592 -5.48 -13.63 27.07
C GLY A 592 -5.34 -13.26 25.60
N ILE A 593 -4.11 -13.06 25.12
CA ILE A 593 -3.77 -12.77 23.73
C ILE A 593 -4.01 -14.02 22.86
N SER A 594 -4.56 -13.82 21.66
CA SER A 594 -4.99 -14.93 20.81
C SER A 594 -3.86 -15.55 19.98
N PHE A 595 -2.84 -14.78 19.63
CA PHE A 595 -1.78 -15.22 18.74
C PHE A 595 -0.39 -14.86 19.28
N VAL A 596 0.61 -15.69 18.96
CA VAL A 596 2.03 -15.36 19.13
C VAL A 596 2.70 -15.48 17.78
N ASP A 597 3.29 -14.40 17.29
CA ASP A 597 4.03 -14.39 16.02
C ASP A 597 5.52 -14.32 16.31
N PHE A 598 6.28 -15.31 15.86
CA PHE A 598 7.72 -15.35 16.07
C PHE A 598 8.53 -14.89 14.85
N GLY A 599 7.89 -14.51 13.74
CA GLY A 599 8.62 -14.15 12.53
C GLY A 599 9.16 -15.36 11.75
N PRO A 600 10.15 -15.20 10.85
CA PRO A 600 10.36 -16.10 9.72
C PRO A 600 11.59 -17.01 9.85
N THR A 601 12.51 -16.62 10.73
CA THR A 601 13.79 -17.28 10.99
C THR A 601 13.58 -18.56 11.79
N THR A 602 14.55 -19.47 11.80
CA THR A 602 14.55 -20.60 12.75
C THR A 602 13.25 -21.43 12.74
N SER A 603 12.74 -21.74 11.54
CA SER A 603 11.43 -22.35 11.32
C SER A 603 11.21 -23.62 12.15
N GLU A 604 12.18 -24.53 12.15
CA GLU A 604 12.10 -25.82 12.85
C GLU A 604 11.81 -25.64 14.35
N ALA A 605 12.58 -24.81 15.04
CA ALA A 605 12.39 -24.53 16.47
C ALA A 605 11.00 -23.96 16.77
N LYS A 606 10.48 -23.09 15.90
CA LYS A 606 9.17 -22.44 16.04
C LYS A 606 8.02 -23.42 15.77
N ILE A 607 8.16 -24.27 14.76
CA ILE A 607 7.19 -25.32 14.44
C ILE A 607 7.08 -26.32 15.60
N HIS A 608 8.22 -26.73 16.18
CA HIS A 608 8.22 -27.66 17.31
C HIS A 608 7.49 -27.13 18.54
N ILE A 609 7.55 -25.83 18.82
CA ILE A 609 6.82 -25.21 19.93
C ILE A 609 5.36 -24.85 19.58
N GLY A 610 4.83 -25.39 18.47
CA GLY A 610 3.42 -25.33 18.10
C GLY A 610 3.04 -24.25 17.09
N ALA A 611 4.01 -23.54 16.50
CA ALA A 611 3.72 -22.54 15.48
C ALA A 611 3.37 -23.19 14.13
N LYS A 612 2.47 -22.55 13.38
CA LYS A 612 2.18 -22.87 11.98
C LYS A 612 2.88 -21.88 11.06
N SER A 613 3.46 -22.41 9.99
CA SER A 613 4.05 -21.58 8.93
C SER A 613 2.93 -20.89 8.16
N THR A 614 2.90 -19.56 8.21
CA THR A 614 1.91 -18.70 7.58
C THR A 614 2.58 -17.96 6.43
N PRO A 615 2.18 -18.20 5.18
CA PRO A 615 2.86 -17.64 4.02
C PRO A 615 2.67 -16.11 3.94
N LEU A 616 3.74 -15.43 3.53
CA LEU A 616 3.75 -13.99 3.29
C LEU A 616 4.05 -13.69 1.84
N LYS A 617 3.48 -12.58 1.37
CA LYS A 617 3.70 -12.03 0.04
C LYS A 617 4.10 -10.58 0.15
N GLY A 618 5.07 -10.16 -0.65
CA GLY A 618 5.47 -8.76 -0.78
C GLY A 618 4.90 -8.16 -2.05
N GLY A 619 4.46 -6.93 -2.00
CA GLY A 619 4.36 -6.07 -3.18
C GLY A 619 5.68 -5.33 -3.36
N MET A 620 6.29 -5.41 -4.54
CA MET A 620 7.47 -4.62 -4.88
C MET A 620 7.22 -3.70 -6.07
N HIS A 621 7.70 -2.47 -5.99
CA HIS A 621 7.64 -1.51 -7.08
C HIS A 621 8.95 -0.74 -7.21
N ALA A 622 9.48 -0.62 -8.43
CA ALA A 622 10.61 0.26 -8.70
C ALA A 622 10.21 1.47 -9.53
N THR A 623 10.84 2.61 -9.25
CA THR A 623 10.60 3.87 -9.96
C THR A 623 10.99 3.79 -11.43
N SER A 624 12.09 3.09 -11.74
CA SER A 624 12.55 2.89 -13.12
C SER A 624 11.88 1.66 -13.75
N LYS A 625 11.41 1.81 -15.00
CA LYS A 625 10.79 0.70 -15.75
C LYS A 625 11.73 -0.51 -15.92
N PRO A 626 13.03 -0.34 -16.25
CA PRO A 626 13.94 -1.47 -16.38
C PRO A 626 14.12 -2.24 -15.07
N LEU A 627 14.31 -1.54 -13.94
CA LEU A 627 14.44 -2.19 -12.63
C LEU A 627 13.13 -2.88 -12.24
N ASN A 628 11.99 -2.25 -12.49
CA ASN A 628 10.69 -2.85 -12.21
C ASN A 628 10.43 -4.12 -13.03
N PHE A 629 10.94 -4.16 -14.27
CA PHE A 629 10.91 -5.35 -15.11
C PHE A 629 11.87 -6.44 -14.60
N ALA A 630 13.09 -6.07 -14.19
CA ALA A 630 14.05 -6.99 -13.58
C ALA A 630 13.48 -7.63 -12.30
N ILE A 631 12.88 -6.83 -11.40
CA ILE A 631 12.18 -7.31 -10.21
C ILE A 631 11.09 -8.30 -10.60
N LYS A 632 10.26 -7.98 -11.60
CA LYS A 632 9.18 -8.87 -12.07
C LYS A 632 9.69 -10.23 -12.56
N ILE A 633 10.87 -10.29 -13.18
CA ILE A 633 11.50 -11.55 -13.59
C ILE A 633 12.05 -12.29 -12.37
N ALA A 634 12.85 -11.61 -11.55
CA ALA A 634 13.47 -12.19 -10.36
C ALA A 634 12.43 -12.75 -9.38
N ALA A 635 11.34 -12.01 -9.16
CA ALA A 635 10.20 -12.38 -8.31
C ALA A 635 9.62 -13.77 -8.60
N LYS A 636 9.62 -14.19 -9.87
CA LYS A 636 9.07 -15.48 -10.30
C LYS A 636 9.97 -16.66 -9.92
N ASN A 637 11.26 -16.41 -9.72
CA ASN A 637 12.28 -17.42 -9.51
C ASN A 637 12.64 -17.59 -8.02
N VAL A 638 12.10 -16.75 -7.13
CA VAL A 638 12.29 -16.89 -5.68
C VAL A 638 11.48 -18.10 -5.19
N LYS A 639 12.19 -19.17 -4.82
CA LYS A 639 11.58 -20.29 -4.08
C LYS A 639 11.25 -19.78 -2.68
N SER A 640 10.02 -20.02 -2.21
CA SER A 640 9.70 -19.90 -0.79
C SER A 640 10.58 -20.89 -0.05
N GLY A 641 11.55 -20.36 0.71
CA GLY A 641 12.45 -21.16 1.54
C GLY A 641 11.69 -21.93 2.62
#